data_AF-A0A0W7TV95-F1
#
_entry.id   AF-A0A0W7TV95-F1
#
_cell.length_a   1.000
_cell.length_b   1.000
_cell.length_c   1.000
_cell.angle_alpha   90.00
_cell.angle_beta   90.00
_cell.angle_gamma   90.00
#
_symmetry.space_group_name_H-M   'P 1'
#
loop_
_entity.id
_entity.type
_entity.pdbx_description
1 polymer ?
#
loop_
_entity_poly.entity_id
_entity_poly.type
_entity_poly.pdbx_seq_one_letter_code
_entity_poly.pdbx_strand_id
1 'polypeptide(L)'
;MLIADLHIHSKYSRATSHNCEPEMLDLWARRKGIGLVGTGDFTHPAWRAELLDKLQPAEDGLYTLRESLRLADKTAGKYDAPRFVVTGEISSIYKKNGKTRKVHNLILLPGLEAAERLSQKLEAIGNIHSDGRPILGLDSRDLLEITLDTCPEAVFIPAHIWTPHFSLFGAFSGFDAIEECFEDLTPYIHALETGLSSDPPMNWRISALDGYALISNSDAHSPAKLGREANLLDIEPSYAGLSDALQGRSPAALTGTLEFFPEEGKYHWDGHRACGLCLEPGETEACGGRCPVCGKKITIGVQHRVEQLADRPEGFSLPGARPFESLVPLPDVIAASTGLSASGLKVAARYQALLEKLGPEFYILRQAPLEDIRRAAGPCVEEGIRRLRCGQVSRTPGFDGQYGTVQLLSPDEIESLNGQISFFSSDAPHPEASARRPRKTDAPQKSSGAKPSAPVQTAHSKLNPEQQKAVCAVEPAVAVIAGPGTGKTKTLVSRAVHLLCEKQVSPRQLTAVTFTNKAAREMRERLTAELDKDRTIGDLTIGTFHSICLLLLRETGKAVTLLSQEDAQAVAADVLRQAEAKLPPAKLVQAVSRQKNGLPVPENVNAAFCESYVARCRELDVLDFDDLLLETLALFEAGELPEEITQRFTYLLVDEFQDIDALQYRLVRAWTKGCKSLFAIGDPDQSIYGFRGADAACFDRLAEDIPGLRVVRLTQNYRSTPEVLGCALPVIGHNPGGARSLLPNRGSGAPVRLAQAASSLAEGIFIAKEINRMVGGMDMLDAGGVTGDERIQPRSFSDIAILYRTHRQADILEYCLQKENIPYTVAGRDSFLSEPAVRAAIGFFRFLLAPGDTHSLQTALELGWACSPQQAVRLSAFFSGCSALHENLWDKAEAEFPELPMRAAVCALRKFSQCAAQESPARLLERWRDDAGFAGSEPLQKLIGTALFHRDMHSLLNALTLGEEADILRAGRKNYAAGAVTLMTLHGAKGLEFPAVFLCGACKGTLPLEMSERAADLAEERRLFYVGITRARDELILTYPGEPSPFLAEIPSGAVTSGGAAPKKTLPEGEQLSLF
;
A
#
# COMPACT_ATOMS: atom_id res chain seq x y z
N MET A 1 25.15 26.28 -25.96
CA MET A 1 23.73 25.89 -25.82
C MET A 1 23.47 24.46 -26.27
N LEU A 2 23.17 23.61 -25.28
CA LEU A 2 22.86 22.20 -25.33
C LEU A 2 21.34 22.01 -25.24
N ILE A 3 20.76 21.12 -26.04
CA ILE A 3 19.33 20.73 -25.92
C ILE A 3 19.27 19.44 -25.09
N ALA A 4 18.46 19.44 -24.03
CA ALA A 4 18.37 18.34 -23.07
C ALA A 4 16.93 17.84 -22.89
N ASP A 5 16.73 16.52 -22.97
CA ASP A 5 15.47 15.85 -22.70
C ASP A 5 15.70 14.78 -21.62
N LEU A 6 15.23 15.06 -20.40
CA LEU A 6 15.67 14.36 -19.18
C LEU A 6 14.67 13.27 -18.74
N HIS A 7 13.42 13.34 -19.19
CA HIS A 7 12.36 12.42 -18.81
C HIS A 7 11.96 11.50 -19.96
N ILE A 8 12.44 10.26 -19.91
CA ILE A 8 12.17 9.22 -20.91
C ILE A 8 11.96 7.86 -20.23
N HIS A 9 11.43 6.90 -20.98
CA HIS A 9 11.28 5.51 -20.54
C HIS A 9 12.03 4.51 -21.41
N SER A 10 12.51 3.44 -20.77
CA SER A 10 13.12 2.28 -21.37
C SER A 10 12.08 1.25 -21.82
N LYS A 11 12.51 0.27 -22.61
CA LYS A 11 11.70 -0.90 -23.00
C LYS A 11 11.19 -1.76 -21.82
N TYR A 12 11.68 -1.55 -20.60
CA TYR A 12 11.25 -2.26 -19.40
C TYR A 12 10.09 -1.58 -18.67
N SER A 13 9.73 -0.36 -19.06
CA SER A 13 8.51 0.30 -18.58
C SER A 13 7.26 -0.15 -19.34
N ARG A 14 6.12 -0.21 -18.63
CA ARG A 14 4.81 -0.45 -19.25
C ARG A 14 4.48 0.62 -20.30
N ALA A 15 3.74 0.22 -21.33
CA ALA A 15 3.29 1.09 -22.43
C ALA A 15 4.40 1.80 -23.22
N THR A 16 5.64 1.30 -23.13
CA THR A 16 6.81 1.82 -23.85
C THR A 16 7.20 0.91 -25.01
N SER A 17 7.72 1.50 -26.09
CA SER A 17 8.19 0.76 -27.25
C SER A 17 9.37 -0.16 -26.92
N HIS A 18 9.39 -1.36 -27.49
CA HIS A 18 10.56 -2.25 -27.41
C HIS A 18 11.84 -1.64 -28.00
N ASN A 19 11.70 -0.63 -28.87
CA ASN A 19 12.82 0.09 -29.46
C ASN A 19 13.39 1.18 -28.53
N CYS A 20 12.90 1.36 -27.31
CA CYS A 20 13.53 2.23 -26.30
C CYS A 20 14.77 1.54 -25.70
N GLU A 21 15.81 1.42 -26.52
CA GLU A 21 17.13 0.90 -26.17
C GLU A 21 18.21 1.95 -26.50
N PRO A 22 19.41 1.90 -25.87
CA PRO A 22 20.40 2.97 -25.97
C PRO A 22 20.81 3.32 -27.40
N GLU A 23 20.90 2.32 -28.28
CA GLU A 23 21.25 2.47 -29.69
C GLU A 23 20.24 3.31 -30.47
N MET A 24 18.96 3.05 -30.25
CA MET A 24 17.87 3.78 -30.89
C MET A 24 17.69 5.17 -30.29
N LEU A 25 17.88 5.32 -28.98
CA LEU A 25 17.86 6.63 -28.31
C LEU A 25 19.00 7.53 -28.83
N ASP A 26 20.22 7.01 -28.97
CA ASP A 26 21.36 7.72 -29.58
C ASP A 26 21.02 8.17 -31.02
N LEU A 27 20.50 7.26 -31.84
CA LEU A 27 20.14 7.55 -33.23
C LEU A 27 19.11 8.68 -33.32
N TRP A 28 18.03 8.57 -32.54
CA TRP A 28 16.96 9.58 -32.57
C TRP A 28 17.41 10.91 -31.96
N ALA A 29 18.23 10.90 -30.91
CA ALA A 29 18.81 12.11 -30.35
C ALA A 29 19.64 12.87 -31.40
N ARG A 30 20.48 12.16 -32.17
CA ARG A 30 21.25 12.77 -33.28
C ARG A 30 20.36 13.32 -34.39
N ARG A 31 19.31 12.59 -34.79
CA ARG A 31 18.34 13.06 -35.81
C ARG A 31 17.57 14.29 -35.34
N LYS A 32 17.25 14.36 -34.06
CA LYS A 32 16.55 15.51 -33.48
C LYS A 32 17.49 16.69 -33.23
N GLY A 33 18.76 16.43 -32.96
CA GLY A 33 19.74 17.43 -32.52
C GLY A 33 19.74 17.64 -31.01
N ILE A 34 19.39 16.60 -30.24
CA ILE A 34 19.42 16.58 -28.77
C ILE A 34 20.83 16.18 -28.33
N GLY A 35 21.45 17.01 -27.48
CA GLY A 35 22.81 16.78 -27.01
C GLY A 35 22.90 16.06 -25.67
N LEU A 36 21.84 16.09 -24.86
CA LEU A 36 21.77 15.42 -23.56
C LEU A 36 20.42 14.71 -23.40
N VAL A 37 20.45 13.43 -23.04
CA VAL A 37 19.26 12.58 -22.93
C VAL A 37 19.27 11.85 -21.58
N GLY A 38 18.13 11.79 -20.89
CA GLY A 38 17.97 10.90 -19.75
C GLY A 38 18.12 9.43 -20.16
N THR A 39 18.59 8.55 -19.29
CA THR A 39 18.57 7.10 -19.58
C THR A 39 17.20 6.48 -19.38
N GLY A 40 16.36 7.08 -18.53
CA GLY A 40 15.12 6.49 -18.05
C GLY A 40 15.34 5.27 -17.13
N ASP A 41 14.32 4.98 -16.32
CA ASP A 41 14.10 3.70 -15.62
C ASP A 41 15.30 3.06 -14.90
N PHE A 42 16.21 3.85 -14.29
CA PHE A 42 17.40 3.30 -13.62
C PHE A 42 17.05 2.26 -12.54
N THR A 43 15.84 2.25 -12.01
CA THR A 43 15.38 1.30 -10.98
C THR A 43 15.33 -0.15 -11.48
N HIS A 44 15.21 -0.39 -12.80
CA HIS A 44 15.12 -1.75 -13.33
C HIS A 44 16.50 -2.42 -13.47
N PRO A 45 16.77 -3.57 -12.83
CA PRO A 45 18.11 -4.16 -12.78
C PRO A 45 18.61 -4.64 -14.15
N ALA A 46 17.74 -5.22 -14.98
CA ALA A 46 18.15 -5.62 -16.33
C ALA A 46 18.46 -4.41 -17.22
N TRP A 47 17.84 -3.25 -16.96
CA TRP A 47 18.13 -2.02 -17.69
C TRP A 47 19.48 -1.45 -17.27
N ARG A 48 19.77 -1.40 -15.96
CA ARG A 48 21.09 -0.98 -15.47
C ARG A 48 22.22 -1.84 -16.01
N ALA A 49 22.03 -3.16 -16.07
CA ALA A 49 23.01 -4.07 -16.66
C ALA A 49 23.26 -3.75 -18.14
N GLU A 50 22.20 -3.47 -18.90
CA GLU A 50 22.30 -3.05 -20.31
C GLU A 50 22.99 -1.70 -20.47
N LEU A 51 22.69 -0.71 -19.61
CA LEU A 51 23.38 0.58 -19.60
C LEU A 51 24.87 0.42 -19.30
N LEU A 52 25.24 -0.42 -18.33
CA LEU A 52 26.63 -0.69 -17.97
C LEU A 52 27.42 -1.36 -19.11
N ASP A 53 26.77 -2.27 -19.84
CA ASP A 53 27.36 -2.96 -20.98
C ASP A 53 27.54 -2.01 -22.18
N LYS A 54 26.50 -1.23 -22.52
CA LYS A 54 26.43 -0.47 -23.77
C LYS A 54 26.99 0.95 -23.70
N LEU A 55 26.97 1.58 -22.53
CA LEU A 55 27.47 2.94 -22.34
C LEU A 55 28.91 2.94 -21.82
N GLN A 56 29.62 4.04 -22.09
CA GLN A 56 30.95 4.33 -21.54
C GLN A 56 30.97 5.77 -20.99
N PRO A 57 31.76 6.07 -19.95
CA PRO A 57 31.93 7.44 -19.46
C PRO A 57 32.41 8.38 -20.57
N ALA A 58 31.86 9.60 -20.59
CA ALA A 58 32.25 10.65 -21.55
C ALA A 58 32.83 11.86 -20.81
N GLU A 59 32.04 12.45 -19.91
CA GLU A 59 32.43 13.52 -18.99
C GLU A 59 31.98 13.15 -17.58
N ASP A 60 32.29 13.99 -16.59
CA ASP A 60 31.94 13.71 -15.19
C ASP A 60 30.41 13.56 -15.01
N GLY A 61 30.01 12.36 -14.61
CA GLY A 61 28.62 11.92 -14.46
C GLY A 61 27.80 11.79 -15.75
N LEU A 62 28.42 11.93 -16.92
CA LEU A 62 27.77 11.76 -18.23
C LEU A 62 28.36 10.58 -19.02
N TYR A 63 27.51 9.93 -19.82
CA TYR A 63 27.87 8.74 -20.57
C TYR A 63 27.63 8.94 -22.07
N THR A 64 28.30 8.16 -22.90
CA THR A 64 28.02 8.06 -24.34
C THR A 64 27.87 6.59 -24.72
N LEU A 65 27.08 6.30 -25.75
CA LEU A 65 27.03 4.97 -26.34
C LEU A 65 28.41 4.58 -26.89
N ARG A 66 28.83 3.33 -26.66
CA ARG A 66 30.05 2.78 -27.25
C ARG A 66 30.02 2.88 -28.77
N GLU A 67 31.13 3.28 -29.37
CA GLU A 67 31.22 3.57 -30.81
C GLU A 67 30.83 2.36 -31.69
N SER A 68 31.16 1.14 -31.26
CA SER A 68 30.81 -0.11 -31.96
C SER A 68 29.32 -0.41 -32.02
N LEU A 69 28.51 0.18 -31.13
CA LEU A 69 27.05 -0.01 -31.06
C LEU A 69 26.28 1.12 -31.75
N ARG A 70 26.97 2.18 -32.19
CA ARG A 70 26.32 3.34 -32.79
C ARG A 70 25.79 3.02 -34.18
N LEU A 71 24.48 3.18 -34.35
CA LEU A 71 23.82 2.98 -35.64
C LEU A 71 24.21 4.07 -36.65
N ALA A 72 24.48 3.67 -37.88
CA ALA A 72 24.76 4.59 -38.97
C ALA A 72 23.55 5.50 -39.26
N ASP A 73 23.81 6.79 -39.47
CA ASP A 73 22.78 7.76 -39.84
C ASP A 73 23.31 8.68 -40.94
N LYS A 74 22.41 9.10 -41.83
CA LYS A 74 22.76 9.91 -43.01
C LYS A 74 22.46 11.41 -42.83
N THR A 75 22.05 11.83 -41.64
CA THR A 75 21.75 13.24 -41.33
C THR A 75 22.95 14.13 -41.67
N ALA A 76 22.74 15.19 -42.45
CA ALA A 76 23.81 16.07 -42.94
C ALA A 76 24.39 16.93 -41.83
N GLY A 77 25.73 17.00 -41.76
CA GLY A 77 26.48 17.76 -40.75
C GLY A 77 27.33 16.85 -39.86
N LYS A 78 28.19 17.44 -39.04
CA LYS A 78 28.87 16.73 -37.95
C LYS A 78 28.17 17.09 -36.65
N TYR A 79 27.58 16.09 -36.00
CA TYR A 79 26.98 16.22 -34.67
C TYR A 79 27.77 15.36 -33.72
N ASP A 80 28.11 15.94 -32.57
CA ASP A 80 28.73 15.20 -31.50
C ASP A 80 27.79 14.09 -31.01
N ALA A 81 28.38 13.04 -30.47
CA ALA A 81 27.61 11.98 -29.85
C ALA A 81 26.74 12.56 -28.71
N PRO A 82 25.45 12.20 -28.62
CA PRO A 82 24.63 12.64 -27.50
C PRO A 82 25.20 12.09 -26.20
N ARG A 83 25.07 12.87 -25.13
CA ARG A 83 25.38 12.44 -23.76
C ARG A 83 24.14 11.87 -23.10
N PHE A 84 24.35 10.90 -22.22
CA PHE A 84 23.34 10.29 -21.39
C PHE A 84 23.58 10.65 -19.93
N VAL A 85 22.53 11.11 -19.24
CA VAL A 85 22.50 11.28 -17.79
C VAL A 85 21.56 10.25 -17.18
N VAL A 86 21.94 9.67 -16.04
CA VAL A 86 21.15 8.61 -15.42
C VAL A 86 19.88 9.19 -14.81
N THR A 87 18.72 8.75 -15.30
CA THR A 87 17.41 9.23 -14.87
C THR A 87 16.44 8.08 -14.61
N GLY A 88 15.39 8.32 -13.84
CA GLY A 88 14.29 7.38 -13.64
C GLY A 88 13.10 8.00 -12.95
N GLU A 89 11.92 7.57 -13.35
CA GLU A 89 10.64 7.98 -12.76
C GLU A 89 10.17 6.92 -11.75
N ILE A 90 9.71 7.37 -10.58
CA ILE A 90 9.10 6.51 -9.57
C ILE A 90 7.67 7.01 -9.31
N SER A 91 6.71 6.09 -9.33
CA SER A 91 5.30 6.39 -9.04
C SER A 91 5.00 6.13 -7.55
N SER A 92 4.64 7.17 -6.82
CA SER A 92 4.29 7.11 -5.41
C SER A 92 2.77 7.14 -5.24
N ILE A 93 2.18 6.06 -4.70
CA ILE A 93 0.73 5.95 -4.40
C ILE A 93 0.51 5.69 -2.92
N TYR A 94 0.00 6.68 -2.19
CA TYR A 94 -0.09 6.63 -0.73
C TYR A 94 -1.24 7.50 -0.20
N LYS A 95 -1.53 7.43 1.10
CA LYS A 95 -2.59 8.23 1.73
C LYS A 95 -2.00 9.37 2.55
N LYS A 96 -2.39 10.61 2.25
CA LYS A 96 -1.95 11.82 2.98
C LYS A 96 -3.07 12.85 3.02
N ASN A 97 -3.23 13.52 4.16
CA ASN A 97 -4.30 14.51 4.39
C ASN A 97 -5.71 13.99 4.04
N GLY A 98 -5.98 12.72 4.35
CA GLY A 98 -7.28 12.08 4.13
C GLY A 98 -7.60 11.71 2.68
N LYS A 99 -6.68 11.91 1.73
CA LYS A 99 -6.84 11.58 0.30
C LYS A 99 -5.77 10.58 -0.17
N THR A 100 -6.09 9.79 -1.19
CA THR A 100 -5.11 8.98 -1.92
C THR A 100 -4.35 9.89 -2.87
N ARG A 101 -3.04 10.02 -2.66
CA ARG A 101 -2.10 10.81 -3.45
C ARG A 101 -1.41 9.91 -4.45
N LYS A 102 -1.22 10.43 -5.66
CA LYS A 102 -0.52 9.75 -6.76
C LYS A 102 0.42 10.76 -7.38
N VAL A 103 1.70 10.67 -7.07
CA VAL A 103 2.70 11.63 -7.52
C VAL A 103 3.82 10.86 -8.19
N HIS A 104 4.21 11.32 -9.38
CA HIS A 104 5.39 10.82 -10.03
C HIS A 104 6.58 11.73 -9.73
N ASN A 105 7.73 11.12 -9.50
CA ASN A 105 8.96 11.82 -9.17
C ASN A 105 10.07 11.36 -10.10
N LEU A 106 10.67 12.30 -10.82
CA LEU A 106 11.84 12.11 -11.66
C LEU A 106 13.10 12.34 -10.82
N ILE A 107 14.02 11.39 -10.86
CA ILE A 107 15.28 11.44 -10.13
C ILE A 107 16.43 11.40 -11.15
N LEU A 108 17.32 12.39 -11.06
CA LEU A 108 18.59 12.44 -11.79
C LEU A 108 19.72 12.03 -10.85
N LEU A 109 20.64 11.22 -11.34
CA LEU A 109 21.75 10.67 -10.54
C LEU A 109 23.11 10.96 -11.19
N PRO A 110 24.17 11.16 -10.38
CA PRO A 110 25.52 11.47 -10.87
C PRO A 110 26.19 10.30 -11.59
N GLY A 111 25.61 9.10 -11.57
CA GLY A 111 26.16 7.96 -12.29
C GLY A 111 25.46 6.64 -12.00
N LEU A 112 25.85 5.60 -12.74
CA LEU A 112 25.30 4.25 -12.62
C LEU A 112 25.57 3.61 -11.24
N GLU A 113 26.66 3.97 -10.58
CA GLU A 113 26.94 3.51 -9.21
C GLU A 113 25.94 4.07 -8.19
N ALA A 114 25.58 5.35 -8.32
CA ALA A 114 24.55 5.96 -7.47
C ALA A 114 23.18 5.35 -7.74
N ALA A 115 22.87 5.04 -9.01
CA ALA A 115 21.67 4.31 -9.40
C ALA A 115 21.61 2.91 -8.78
N GLU A 116 22.71 2.18 -8.73
CA GLU A 116 22.77 0.88 -8.07
C GLU A 116 22.53 1.00 -6.56
N ARG A 117 23.20 1.94 -5.87
CA ARG A 117 23.01 2.16 -4.42
C ARG A 117 21.57 2.54 -4.07
N LEU A 118 20.98 3.48 -4.82
CA LEU A 118 19.59 3.90 -4.59
C LEU A 118 18.63 2.75 -4.91
N SER A 119 18.84 2.03 -6.01
CA SER A 119 18.03 0.86 -6.35
C SER A 119 18.11 -0.23 -5.30
N GLN A 120 19.24 -0.46 -4.64
CA GLN A 120 19.34 -1.43 -3.54
C GLN A 120 18.52 -0.99 -2.32
N LYS A 121 18.48 0.31 -2.00
CA LYS A 121 17.61 0.81 -0.93
C LYS A 121 16.12 0.77 -1.30
N LEU A 122 15.76 1.02 -2.56
CA LEU A 122 14.37 0.96 -3.04
C LEU A 122 13.88 -0.48 -3.23
N GLU A 123 14.78 -1.34 -3.73
CA GLU A 123 15.02 -2.73 -3.35
C GLU A 123 14.32 -3.10 -2.06
N ALA A 124 14.84 -2.46 -1.00
CA ALA A 124 14.45 -2.69 0.36
C ALA A 124 13.05 -2.16 0.75
N ILE A 125 12.26 -1.64 -0.19
CA ILE A 125 10.94 -1.04 0.06
C ILE A 125 9.86 -1.65 -0.85
N GLY A 126 10.13 -1.84 -2.15
CA GLY A 126 9.15 -2.34 -3.11
C GLY A 126 9.75 -3.05 -4.31
N ASN A 127 8.90 -3.54 -5.21
CA ASN A 127 9.37 -4.27 -6.38
C ASN A 127 9.79 -3.32 -7.50
N ILE A 128 11.07 -3.32 -7.80
CA ILE A 128 11.66 -2.57 -8.91
C ILE A 128 12.05 -3.44 -10.12
N HIS A 129 11.78 -4.76 -10.06
CA HIS A 129 12.19 -5.74 -11.08
C HIS A 129 11.15 -5.99 -12.17
N SER A 130 9.90 -5.57 -11.95
CA SER A 130 8.79 -5.91 -12.84
C SER A 130 8.43 -4.82 -13.84
N ASP A 131 8.84 -3.58 -13.55
CA ASP A 131 8.48 -2.40 -14.31
C ASP A 131 9.63 -1.39 -14.20
N GLY A 132 9.97 -0.76 -15.32
CA GLY A 132 10.94 0.33 -15.39
C GLY A 132 10.55 1.54 -14.54
N ARG A 133 9.24 1.76 -14.40
CA ARG A 133 8.63 2.75 -13.51
C ARG A 133 7.92 2.05 -12.35
N PRO A 134 8.63 1.74 -11.25
CA PRO A 134 8.02 1.05 -10.13
C PRO A 134 6.96 1.91 -9.45
N ILE A 135 5.89 1.24 -9.00
CA ILE A 135 4.88 1.82 -8.12
C ILE A 135 5.24 1.46 -6.67
N LEU A 136 5.53 2.48 -5.88
CA LEU A 136 5.85 2.34 -4.47
C LEU A 136 4.73 2.95 -3.62
N GLY A 137 4.37 2.27 -2.54
CA GLY A 137 3.43 2.77 -1.52
C GLY A 137 4.03 3.85 -0.60
N LEU A 138 5.08 4.54 -1.06
CA LEU A 138 5.91 5.42 -0.27
C LEU A 138 5.45 6.87 -0.43
N ASP A 139 5.44 7.65 0.66
CA ASP A 139 5.23 9.09 0.59
C ASP A 139 6.36 9.74 -0.24
N SER A 140 6.03 10.70 -1.12
CA SER A 140 7.03 11.46 -1.89
C SER A 140 8.06 12.16 -0.97
N ARG A 141 7.67 12.60 0.23
CA ARG A 141 8.59 13.15 1.24
C ARG A 141 9.61 12.10 1.69
N ASP A 142 9.17 10.88 1.99
CA ASP A 142 10.05 9.79 2.44
C ASP A 142 10.95 9.29 1.29
N LEU A 143 10.41 9.26 0.06
CA LEU A 143 11.20 8.95 -1.13
C LEU A 143 12.33 9.96 -1.34
N LEU A 144 12.05 11.25 -1.13
CA LEU A 144 13.05 12.31 -1.16
C LEU A 144 14.11 12.12 -0.06
N GLU A 145 13.69 11.84 1.18
CA GLU A 145 14.60 11.55 2.30
C GLU A 145 15.56 10.39 1.97
N ILE A 146 15.01 9.26 1.53
CA ILE A 146 15.80 8.08 1.14
C ILE A 146 16.77 8.41 0.01
N THR A 147 16.33 9.21 -0.96
CA THR A 147 17.15 9.64 -2.08
C THR A 147 18.33 10.47 -1.60
N LEU A 148 18.08 11.52 -0.81
CA LEU A 148 19.11 12.41 -0.26
C LEU A 148 20.08 11.67 0.68
N ASP A 149 19.57 10.78 1.53
CA ASP A 149 20.39 9.94 2.42
C ASP A 149 21.31 8.98 1.66
N THR A 150 20.97 8.62 0.42
CA THR A 150 21.74 7.68 -0.39
C THR A 150 22.68 8.40 -1.35
N CYS A 151 22.21 9.51 -1.89
CA CYS A 151 22.92 10.33 -2.86
C CYS A 151 22.50 11.79 -2.65
N PRO A 152 23.23 12.54 -1.80
CA PRO A 152 22.94 13.95 -1.54
C PRO A 152 23.03 14.85 -2.79
N GLU A 153 23.75 14.39 -3.81
CA GLU A 153 23.93 15.09 -5.09
C GLU A 153 22.80 14.83 -6.10
N ALA A 154 21.86 13.93 -5.79
CA ALA A 154 20.73 13.63 -6.65
C ALA A 154 19.84 14.87 -6.85
N VAL A 155 19.34 15.07 -8.07
CA VAL A 155 18.30 16.09 -8.32
C VAL A 155 16.95 15.39 -8.31
N PHE A 156 16.07 15.84 -7.42
CA PHE A 156 14.73 15.30 -7.24
C PHE A 156 13.69 16.27 -7.79
N ILE A 157 12.85 15.80 -8.71
CA ILE A 157 11.95 16.65 -9.50
C ILE A 157 10.55 16.02 -9.49
N PRO A 158 9.54 16.67 -8.88
CA PRO A 158 8.14 16.32 -9.10
C PRO A 158 7.83 16.38 -10.60
N ALA A 159 7.41 15.24 -11.16
CA ALA A 159 7.23 15.05 -12.59
C ALA A 159 5.82 15.49 -13.03
N HIS A 160 5.72 16.04 -14.25
CA HIS A 160 4.49 16.46 -14.95
C HIS A 160 3.37 16.94 -14.00
N ILE A 161 3.69 17.98 -13.23
CA ILE A 161 2.97 18.43 -12.02
C ILE A 161 1.48 18.76 -12.20
N TRP A 162 0.96 18.80 -13.44
CA TRP A 162 -0.41 19.14 -13.76
C TRP A 162 -1.31 17.98 -14.18
N THR A 163 -0.75 16.82 -14.54
CA THR A 163 -1.57 15.73 -15.11
C THR A 163 -2.69 15.32 -14.14
N PRO A 164 -3.97 15.21 -14.56
CA PRO A 164 -5.08 15.15 -13.59
C PRO A 164 -5.01 14.00 -12.55
N HIS A 165 -4.40 12.88 -12.93
CA HIS A 165 -4.42 11.63 -12.15
C HIS A 165 -3.13 11.31 -11.39
N PHE A 166 -1.96 11.68 -11.91
CA PHE A 166 -0.65 11.25 -11.41
C PHE A 166 0.31 12.44 -11.33
N SER A 167 -0.02 13.45 -10.52
CA SER A 167 0.84 14.63 -10.42
C SER A 167 0.69 15.34 -9.09
N LEU A 168 1.61 16.28 -8.88
CA LEU A 168 1.64 17.10 -7.68
C LEU A 168 0.37 17.96 -7.52
N PHE A 169 -0.11 18.61 -8.58
CA PHE A 169 -1.26 19.52 -8.56
C PHE A 169 -2.50 18.99 -9.30
N GLY A 170 -2.49 17.73 -9.74
CA GLY A 170 -3.57 17.14 -10.52
C GLY A 170 -4.95 17.26 -9.87
N ALA A 171 -5.98 17.44 -10.69
CA ALA A 171 -7.34 17.74 -10.23
C ALA A 171 -7.99 16.65 -9.34
N PHE A 172 -7.52 15.39 -9.41
CA PHE A 172 -8.11 14.28 -8.65
C PHE A 172 -7.31 13.85 -7.43
N SER A 173 -5.98 13.78 -7.55
CA SER A 173 -5.07 13.25 -6.54
C SER A 173 -4.09 14.30 -5.97
N GLY A 174 -3.99 15.47 -6.61
CA GLY A 174 -2.98 16.49 -6.32
C GLY A 174 -3.27 17.37 -5.11
N PHE A 175 -2.21 17.99 -4.62
CA PHE A 175 -2.16 18.98 -3.55
C PHE A 175 -2.53 20.37 -4.07
N ASP A 176 -2.77 21.30 -3.14
CA ASP A 176 -2.95 22.72 -3.47
C ASP A 176 -1.65 23.53 -3.23
N ALA A 177 -0.67 22.94 -2.53
CA ALA A 177 0.65 23.53 -2.25
C ALA A 177 1.74 22.45 -2.21
N ILE A 178 2.99 22.82 -2.53
CA ILE A 178 4.14 21.90 -2.60
C ILE A 178 4.52 21.42 -1.19
N GLU A 179 4.37 22.31 -0.20
CA GLU A 179 4.63 22.10 1.21
C GLU A 179 3.77 20.98 1.80
N GLU A 180 2.55 20.77 1.27
CA GLU A 180 1.71 19.66 1.72
C GLU A 180 2.23 18.29 1.27
N CYS A 181 3.02 18.26 0.19
CA CYS A 181 3.61 17.03 -0.32
C CYS A 181 4.91 16.71 0.40
N PHE A 182 5.84 17.66 0.45
CA PHE A 182 7.22 17.44 0.91
C PHE A 182 7.52 17.93 2.34
N GLU A 183 6.61 18.66 2.98
CA GLU A 183 6.71 19.12 4.37
C GLU A 183 8.06 19.77 4.69
N ASP A 184 8.79 19.23 5.67
CA ASP A 184 10.10 19.68 6.13
C ASP A 184 11.19 19.63 5.05
N LEU A 185 11.02 18.78 4.03
CA LEU A 185 11.98 18.60 2.94
C LEU A 185 11.66 19.44 1.70
N THR A 186 10.60 20.25 1.72
CA THR A 186 10.27 21.20 0.63
C THR A 186 11.45 22.07 0.18
N PRO A 187 12.34 22.57 1.08
CA PRO A 187 13.50 23.36 0.67
C PRO A 187 14.52 22.64 -0.21
N TYR A 188 14.45 21.31 -0.35
CA TYR A 188 15.31 20.50 -1.22
C TYR A 188 14.72 20.30 -2.62
N ILE A 189 13.48 20.74 -2.87
CA ILE A 189 12.89 20.76 -4.20
C ILE A 189 13.27 22.10 -4.86
N HIS A 190 13.92 22.02 -6.01
CA HIS A 190 14.41 23.20 -6.72
C HIS A 190 13.93 23.30 -8.17
N ALA A 191 13.47 22.19 -8.75
CA ALA A 191 12.95 22.13 -10.11
C ALA A 191 11.61 21.40 -10.13
N LEU A 192 10.76 21.75 -11.10
CA LEU A 192 9.46 21.12 -11.33
C LEU A 192 9.30 20.87 -12.83
N GLU A 193 8.82 19.68 -13.20
CA GLU A 193 8.51 19.36 -14.59
C GLU A 193 7.04 19.65 -14.87
N THR A 194 6.77 20.49 -15.87
CA THR A 194 5.42 21.01 -16.15
C THR A 194 4.55 20.01 -16.94
N GLY A 195 5.17 19.25 -17.85
CA GLY A 195 4.53 18.24 -18.69
C GLY A 195 3.70 18.80 -19.85
N LEU A 196 3.36 17.91 -20.79
CA LEU A 196 2.84 18.15 -22.15
C LEU A 196 1.48 18.87 -22.29
N SER A 197 0.88 19.37 -21.20
CA SER A 197 -0.46 20.01 -21.22
C SER A 197 -0.48 21.37 -20.54
N SER A 198 0.70 21.91 -20.22
CA SER A 198 0.89 23.25 -19.68
C SER A 198 2.14 23.89 -20.30
N ASP A 199 2.19 25.21 -20.32
CA ASP A 199 3.33 25.97 -20.84
C ASP A 199 3.75 27.08 -19.85
N PRO A 200 4.86 27.80 -20.09
CA PRO A 200 5.31 28.85 -19.18
C PRO A 200 4.27 29.97 -18.94
N PRO A 201 3.55 30.50 -19.94
CA PRO A 201 2.46 31.45 -19.72
C PRO A 201 1.38 30.98 -18.74
N MET A 202 0.97 29.71 -18.79
CA MET A 202 0.04 29.14 -17.82
C MET A 202 0.65 29.13 -16.41
N ASN A 203 1.90 28.71 -16.27
CA ASN A 203 2.57 28.56 -14.99
C ASN A 203 2.95 29.91 -14.34
N TRP A 204 3.26 30.95 -15.12
CA TRP A 204 3.57 32.30 -14.61
C TRP A 204 2.41 32.92 -13.83
N ARG A 205 1.19 32.39 -14.01
CA ARG A 205 0.00 32.84 -13.30
C ARG A 205 -0.04 32.43 -11.83
N ILE A 206 0.91 31.63 -11.38
CA ILE A 206 0.96 31.07 -10.02
C ILE A 206 2.27 31.50 -9.35
N SER A 207 2.19 32.48 -8.45
CA SER A 207 3.38 33.06 -7.79
C SER A 207 4.20 32.05 -6.98
N ALA A 208 3.57 30.99 -6.46
CA ALA A 208 4.24 29.93 -5.73
C ALA A 208 5.29 29.18 -6.57
N LEU A 209 5.21 29.24 -7.89
CA LEU A 209 6.13 28.53 -8.80
C LEU A 209 7.36 29.35 -9.17
N ASP A 210 7.38 30.66 -8.90
CA ASP A 210 8.47 31.58 -9.32
C ASP A 210 9.84 31.18 -8.76
N GLY A 211 9.87 30.53 -7.60
CA GLY A 211 11.09 30.10 -6.92
C GLY A 211 11.75 28.84 -7.51
N TYR A 212 11.10 28.16 -8.46
CA TYR A 212 11.53 26.87 -8.98
C TYR A 212 12.03 26.97 -10.42
N ALA A 213 12.99 26.11 -10.77
CA ALA A 213 13.35 25.88 -12.15
C ALA A 213 12.26 25.04 -12.84
N LEU A 214 11.38 25.71 -13.58
CA LEU A 214 10.40 25.04 -14.44
C LEU A 214 11.13 24.42 -15.64
N ILE A 215 11.04 23.10 -15.76
CA ILE A 215 11.63 22.32 -16.85
C ILE A 215 10.55 21.60 -17.66
N SER A 216 10.89 21.30 -18.91
CA SER A 216 9.99 20.70 -19.88
C SER A 216 10.66 19.49 -20.53
N ASN A 217 10.01 18.33 -20.54
CA ASN A 217 10.58 17.08 -21.03
C ASN A 217 9.53 16.23 -21.75
N SER A 218 9.97 15.38 -22.67
CA SER A 218 9.05 14.78 -23.63
C SER A 218 8.20 13.63 -23.09
N ASP A 219 8.51 13.09 -21.91
CA ASP A 219 7.94 11.85 -21.36
C ASP A 219 7.91 10.74 -22.44
N ALA A 220 9.08 10.50 -23.05
CA ALA A 220 9.18 9.68 -24.25
C ALA A 220 9.00 8.18 -23.94
N HIS A 221 7.86 7.65 -24.40
CA HIS A 221 7.56 6.22 -24.44
C HIS A 221 7.96 5.54 -25.77
N SER A 222 8.65 6.27 -26.65
CA SER A 222 9.22 5.74 -27.90
C SER A 222 10.32 6.67 -28.42
N PRO A 223 11.38 6.18 -29.09
CA PRO A 223 12.48 7.04 -29.52
C PRO A 223 12.07 8.20 -30.44
N ALA A 224 11.05 8.00 -31.28
CA ALA A 224 10.55 9.03 -32.19
C ALA A 224 9.90 10.24 -31.48
N LYS A 225 9.49 10.06 -30.21
CA LYS A 225 8.85 11.07 -29.37
C LYS A 225 9.83 11.91 -28.54
N LEU A 226 11.14 11.60 -28.61
CA LEU A 226 12.17 12.42 -27.98
C LEU A 226 12.10 13.86 -28.49
N GLY A 227 12.29 14.82 -27.58
CA GLY A 227 12.33 16.24 -27.89
C GLY A 227 10.99 16.84 -28.33
N ARG A 228 9.84 16.23 -27.99
CA ARG A 228 8.55 16.96 -28.06
C ARG A 228 8.54 18.16 -27.12
N GLU A 229 9.22 17.99 -25.99
CA GLU A 229 9.59 19.02 -25.04
C GLU A 229 11.06 18.83 -24.69
N ALA A 230 11.77 19.92 -24.41
CA ALA A 230 13.18 19.88 -24.03
C ALA A 230 13.62 21.15 -23.32
N ASN A 231 14.81 21.11 -22.71
CA ASN A 231 15.43 22.21 -22.00
C ASN A 231 16.61 22.77 -22.80
N LEU A 232 16.77 24.09 -22.78
CA LEU A 232 17.93 24.78 -23.36
C LEU A 232 18.91 25.11 -22.24
N LEU A 233 20.10 24.51 -22.31
CA LEU A 233 21.12 24.61 -21.27
C LEU A 233 22.40 25.26 -21.82
N ASP A 234 22.98 26.20 -21.09
CA ASP A 234 24.32 26.73 -21.34
C ASP A 234 25.23 26.36 -20.18
N ILE A 235 25.66 25.10 -20.21
CA ILE A 235 26.48 24.46 -19.17
C ILE A 235 27.74 23.87 -19.80
N GLU A 236 28.78 23.70 -18.98
CA GLU A 236 29.79 22.70 -19.27
C GLU A 236 29.13 21.31 -19.26
N PRO A 237 29.43 20.39 -20.20
CA PRO A 237 28.80 19.08 -20.26
C PRO A 237 29.25 18.18 -19.09
N SER A 238 28.66 18.38 -17.92
CA SER A 238 28.88 17.56 -16.72
C SER A 238 27.59 17.45 -15.90
N TYR A 239 27.51 16.41 -15.05
CA TYR A 239 26.40 16.27 -14.12
C TYR A 239 26.34 17.45 -13.14
N ALA A 240 27.48 17.93 -12.64
CA ALA A 240 27.54 19.09 -11.76
C ALA A 240 26.98 20.35 -12.45
N GLY A 241 27.34 20.60 -13.71
CA GLY A 241 26.80 21.71 -14.49
C GLY A 241 25.27 21.63 -14.68
N LEU A 242 24.76 20.45 -14.99
CA LEU A 242 23.32 20.19 -15.06
C LEU A 242 22.63 20.41 -13.72
N SER A 243 23.19 19.83 -12.66
CA SER A 243 22.68 19.91 -11.30
C SER A 243 22.60 21.36 -10.81
N ASP A 244 23.64 22.16 -11.08
CA ASP A 244 23.68 23.58 -10.71
C ASP A 244 22.65 24.41 -11.48
N ALA A 245 22.41 24.10 -12.75
CA ALA A 245 21.39 24.76 -13.56
C ALA A 245 19.97 24.50 -13.04
N LEU A 246 19.71 23.27 -12.59
CA LEU A 246 18.39 22.84 -12.09
C LEU A 246 18.15 23.20 -10.62
N GLN A 247 19.18 23.18 -9.78
CA GLN A 247 19.07 23.47 -8.35
C GLN A 247 19.15 24.97 -8.02
N GLY A 248 19.17 25.85 -9.02
CA GLY A 248 19.20 27.30 -8.82
C GLY A 248 20.53 27.86 -8.33
N ARG A 249 21.61 27.07 -8.34
CA ARG A 249 22.98 27.54 -8.04
C ARG A 249 23.57 28.35 -9.21
N SER A 250 23.21 27.98 -10.44
CA SER A 250 23.55 28.68 -11.69
C SER A 250 22.30 28.90 -12.55
N PRO A 251 21.33 29.71 -12.10
CA PRO A 251 20.00 29.78 -12.72
C PRO A 251 20.01 30.35 -14.15
N ALA A 252 21.05 31.12 -14.51
CA ALA A 252 21.23 31.63 -15.87
C ALA A 252 21.62 30.53 -16.88
N ALA A 253 22.08 29.37 -16.40
CA ALA A 253 22.49 28.25 -17.24
C ALA A 253 21.30 27.49 -17.84
N LEU A 254 20.12 27.51 -17.20
CA LEU A 254 18.87 27.13 -17.86
C LEU A 254 18.35 28.36 -18.61
N THR A 255 18.58 28.39 -19.92
CA THR A 255 18.34 29.58 -20.75
C THR A 255 16.93 29.65 -21.30
N GLY A 256 16.20 28.53 -21.34
CA GLY A 256 14.82 28.46 -21.83
C GLY A 256 14.34 27.03 -22.03
N THR A 257 13.14 26.88 -22.59
CA THR A 257 12.52 25.57 -22.88
C THR A 257 11.98 25.51 -24.30
N LEU A 258 11.92 24.30 -24.85
CA LEU A 258 11.18 23.97 -26.06
C LEU A 258 9.90 23.28 -25.60
N GLU A 259 8.76 23.84 -25.97
CA GLU A 259 7.46 23.45 -25.46
C GLU A 259 6.62 22.76 -26.53
N PHE A 260 5.84 21.78 -26.10
CA PHE A 260 4.74 21.26 -26.87
C PHE A 260 3.56 22.23 -26.77
N PHE A 261 2.72 22.34 -27.80
CA PHE A 261 1.51 23.15 -27.67
C PHE A 261 0.59 22.50 -26.64
N PRO A 262 0.26 23.18 -25.52
CA PRO A 262 -0.48 22.54 -24.45
C PRO A 262 -1.86 22.07 -24.91
N GLU A 263 -2.47 22.75 -25.90
CA GLU A 263 -3.73 22.37 -26.53
C GLU A 263 -3.68 21.02 -27.25
N GLU A 264 -2.52 20.60 -27.76
CA GLU A 264 -2.39 19.27 -28.33
C GLU A 264 -2.39 18.19 -27.23
N GLY A 265 -2.11 18.56 -25.97
CA GLY A 265 -2.13 17.69 -24.81
C GLY A 265 -3.48 17.01 -24.58
N LYS A 266 -3.45 15.77 -24.06
CA LYS A 266 -4.65 14.91 -23.88
C LYS A 266 -5.71 15.46 -22.92
N TYR A 267 -5.30 16.34 -22.02
CA TYR A 267 -6.09 16.79 -20.88
C TYR A 267 -6.01 18.31 -20.74
N HIS A 268 -5.82 19.05 -21.83
CA HIS A 268 -5.67 20.50 -21.74
C HIS A 268 -6.98 21.16 -21.28
N TRP A 269 -8.07 20.92 -22.02
CA TRP A 269 -9.40 21.40 -21.70
C TRP A 269 -10.21 20.36 -20.93
N ASP A 270 -11.27 20.85 -20.30
CA ASP A 270 -12.25 20.00 -19.66
C ASP A 270 -13.00 19.20 -20.73
N GLY A 271 -13.41 17.98 -20.40
CA GLY A 271 -14.28 17.28 -21.33
C GLY A 271 -14.85 15.97 -20.89
N HIS A 272 -15.68 15.43 -21.78
CA HIS A 272 -16.31 14.14 -21.63
C HIS A 272 -16.30 13.43 -22.99
N ARG A 273 -15.31 12.55 -23.17
CA ARG A 273 -15.00 11.84 -24.41
C ARG A 273 -16.18 11.06 -24.96
N ALA A 274 -16.93 10.37 -24.10
CA ALA A 274 -18.06 9.55 -24.52
C ALA A 274 -19.18 10.38 -25.19
N CYS A 275 -19.28 11.67 -24.88
CA CYS A 275 -20.24 12.59 -25.49
C CYS A 275 -19.60 13.56 -26.51
N GLY A 276 -18.28 13.48 -26.74
CA GLY A 276 -17.55 14.39 -27.63
C GLY A 276 -17.54 15.85 -27.14
N LEU A 277 -17.71 16.07 -25.84
CA LEU A 277 -17.81 17.42 -25.25
C LEU A 277 -16.43 17.91 -24.81
N CYS A 278 -16.02 19.08 -25.29
CA CYS A 278 -14.79 19.80 -24.93
C CYS A 278 -15.19 21.21 -24.51
N LEU A 279 -14.80 21.65 -23.31
CA LEU A 279 -15.26 22.90 -22.70
C LEU A 279 -14.09 23.68 -22.09
N GLU A 280 -14.21 25.00 -22.12
CA GLU A 280 -13.37 25.89 -21.34
C GLU A 280 -13.74 25.83 -19.84
N PRO A 281 -12.82 26.21 -18.92
CA PRO A 281 -13.07 26.15 -17.48
C PRO A 281 -14.37 26.85 -17.05
N GLY A 282 -14.63 28.06 -17.57
CA GLY A 282 -15.83 28.83 -17.25
C GLY A 282 -17.14 28.19 -17.74
N GLU A 283 -17.09 27.47 -18.86
CA GLU A 283 -18.26 26.74 -19.39
C GLU A 283 -18.59 25.50 -18.54
N THR A 284 -17.56 24.80 -18.08
CA THR A 284 -17.71 23.68 -17.14
C THR A 284 -18.30 24.14 -15.80
N GLU A 285 -17.85 25.28 -15.27
CA GLU A 285 -18.43 25.89 -14.07
C GLU A 285 -19.90 26.28 -14.28
N ALA A 286 -20.24 26.87 -15.42
CA ALA A 286 -21.62 27.21 -15.76
C ALA A 286 -22.54 25.99 -15.84
N CYS A 287 -22.00 24.82 -16.20
CA CYS A 287 -22.71 23.54 -16.21
C CYS A 287 -22.67 22.80 -14.85
N GLY A 288 -22.10 23.41 -13.80
CA GLY A 288 -21.98 22.79 -12.48
C GLY A 288 -21.04 21.58 -12.44
N GLY A 289 -20.04 21.52 -13.32
CA GLY A 289 -19.08 20.42 -13.43
C GLY A 289 -19.67 19.11 -13.98
N ARG A 290 -20.86 19.16 -14.59
CA ARG A 290 -21.56 18.00 -15.16
C ARG A 290 -21.81 18.17 -16.65
N CYS A 291 -21.69 17.06 -17.37
CA CYS A 291 -21.93 16.98 -18.80
C CYS A 291 -23.41 17.28 -19.10
N PRO A 292 -23.74 18.32 -19.88
CA PRO A 292 -25.13 18.65 -20.24
C PRO A 292 -25.81 17.57 -21.09
N VAL A 293 -25.04 16.68 -21.72
CA VAL A 293 -25.56 15.61 -22.59
C VAL A 293 -26.03 14.40 -21.78
N CYS A 294 -25.27 13.97 -20.77
CA CYS A 294 -25.53 12.71 -20.05
C CYS A 294 -25.62 12.84 -18.52
N GLY A 295 -25.36 14.02 -17.96
CA GLY A 295 -25.41 14.30 -16.52
C GLY A 295 -24.22 13.78 -15.68
N LYS A 296 -23.28 13.05 -16.27
CA LYS A 296 -22.05 12.58 -15.61
C LYS A 296 -21.06 13.71 -15.36
N LYS A 297 -20.12 13.55 -14.43
CA LYS A 297 -19.06 14.53 -14.19
C LYS A 297 -18.17 14.70 -15.43
N ILE A 298 -17.70 15.93 -15.62
CA ILE A 298 -16.72 16.28 -16.65
C ILE A 298 -15.32 16.01 -16.08
N THR A 299 -14.42 15.47 -16.91
CA THR A 299 -12.99 15.35 -16.56
C THR A 299 -12.39 16.74 -16.59
N ILE A 300 -11.87 17.19 -15.45
CA ILE A 300 -11.23 18.50 -15.30
C ILE A 300 -9.84 18.46 -15.95
N GLY A 301 -9.61 19.38 -16.88
CA GLY A 301 -8.37 19.56 -17.61
C GLY A 301 -7.34 20.39 -16.84
N VAL A 302 -6.14 20.45 -17.41
CA VAL A 302 -4.99 21.18 -16.86
C VAL A 302 -5.25 22.67 -16.83
N GLN A 303 -5.85 23.25 -17.87
CA GLN A 303 -6.13 24.69 -17.88
C GLN A 303 -7.06 25.10 -16.75
N HIS A 304 -8.12 24.31 -16.49
CA HIS A 304 -9.02 24.57 -15.37
C HIS A 304 -8.27 24.48 -14.04
N ARG A 305 -7.44 23.45 -13.85
CA ARG A 305 -6.70 23.28 -12.60
C ARG A 305 -5.69 24.41 -12.37
N VAL A 306 -5.02 24.90 -13.41
CA VAL A 306 -4.17 26.09 -13.34
C VAL A 306 -5.00 27.32 -12.98
N GLU A 307 -6.18 27.52 -13.60
CA GLU A 307 -7.10 28.63 -13.28
C GLU A 307 -7.50 28.65 -11.80
N GLN A 308 -7.77 27.48 -11.21
CA GLN A 308 -8.12 27.35 -9.79
C GLN A 308 -7.01 27.77 -8.83
N LEU A 309 -5.74 27.54 -9.21
CA LEU A 309 -4.58 27.85 -8.37
C LEU A 309 -3.94 29.20 -8.72
N ALA A 310 -4.28 29.79 -9.87
CA ALA A 310 -3.75 31.05 -10.34
C ALA A 310 -4.12 32.21 -9.40
N ASP A 311 -3.10 32.97 -8.98
CA ASP A 311 -3.25 34.21 -8.23
C ASP A 311 -2.99 35.46 -9.09
N ARG A 312 -2.67 35.27 -10.37
CA ARG A 312 -2.41 36.31 -11.36
C ARG A 312 -3.32 36.15 -12.60
N PRO A 313 -3.66 37.26 -13.28
CA PRO A 313 -4.57 37.23 -14.41
C PRO A 313 -3.99 36.49 -15.63
N GLU A 314 -4.88 36.03 -16.51
CA GLU A 314 -4.50 35.49 -17.82
C GLU A 314 -3.69 36.52 -18.64
N GLY A 315 -2.69 36.03 -19.37
CA GLY A 315 -1.77 36.89 -20.14
C GLY A 315 -0.70 37.60 -19.31
N PHE A 316 -0.60 37.33 -18.00
CA PHE A 316 0.51 37.81 -17.17
C PHE A 316 1.86 37.29 -17.71
N SER A 317 2.83 38.20 -17.83
CA SER A 317 4.20 37.86 -18.20
C SER A 317 5.14 38.14 -17.03
N LEU A 318 5.88 37.13 -16.60
CA LEU A 318 6.80 37.24 -15.47
C LEU A 318 8.01 38.11 -15.88
N PRO A 319 8.35 39.18 -15.12
CA PRO A 319 9.52 40.00 -15.42
C PRO A 319 10.81 39.17 -15.38
N GLY A 320 11.58 39.21 -16.47
CA GLY A 320 12.81 38.40 -16.59
C GLY A 320 12.55 36.90 -16.81
N ALA A 321 11.34 36.52 -17.21
CA ALA A 321 11.03 35.16 -17.61
C ALA A 321 12.02 34.62 -18.64
N ARG A 322 12.38 33.34 -18.48
CA ARG A 322 13.17 32.63 -19.49
C ARG A 322 12.36 32.52 -20.79
N PRO A 323 12.98 32.70 -21.96
CA PRO A 323 12.32 32.48 -23.24
C PRO A 323 11.87 31.01 -23.38
N PHE A 324 10.79 30.81 -24.14
CA PHE A 324 10.34 29.50 -24.56
C PHE A 324 9.98 29.52 -26.04
N GLU A 325 10.06 28.36 -26.70
CA GLU A 325 9.67 28.19 -28.10
C GLU A 325 8.68 27.03 -28.22
N SER A 326 7.44 27.30 -28.65
CA SER A 326 6.47 26.23 -28.93
C SER A 326 6.71 25.62 -30.30
N LEU A 327 6.97 24.32 -30.36
CA LEU A 327 7.30 23.61 -31.59
C LEU A 327 6.36 22.44 -31.85
N VAL A 328 6.23 22.07 -33.12
CA VAL A 328 5.56 20.84 -33.57
C VAL A 328 6.63 19.93 -34.16
N PRO A 329 6.63 18.60 -33.89
CA PRO A 329 7.59 17.69 -34.50
C PRO A 329 7.60 17.79 -36.02
N LEU A 330 8.78 17.73 -36.64
CA LEU A 330 8.91 17.95 -38.09
C LEU A 330 8.04 17.00 -38.96
N PRO A 331 7.86 15.71 -38.63
CA PRO A 331 6.90 14.87 -39.35
C PRO A 331 5.47 15.43 -39.34
N ASP A 332 5.02 15.97 -38.21
CA ASP A 332 3.70 16.57 -38.06
C ASP A 332 3.60 17.91 -38.82
N VAL A 333 4.67 18.70 -38.84
CA VAL A 333 4.75 19.91 -39.69
C VAL A 333 4.64 19.56 -41.18
N ILE A 334 5.36 18.53 -41.64
CA ILE A 334 5.30 18.07 -43.04
C ILE A 334 3.88 17.59 -43.36
N ALA A 335 3.28 16.80 -42.47
CA ALA A 335 1.92 16.29 -42.60
C ALA A 335 0.90 17.43 -42.72
N ALA A 336 0.89 18.34 -41.74
CA ALA A 336 -0.01 19.50 -41.69
C ALA A 336 0.18 20.44 -42.90
N SER A 337 1.39 20.53 -43.45
CA SER A 337 1.68 21.38 -44.60
C SER A 337 1.36 20.74 -45.95
N THR A 338 1.11 19.42 -46.00
CA THR A 338 0.98 18.68 -47.27
C THR A 338 -0.32 17.89 -47.38
N GLY A 339 -1.16 17.91 -46.33
CA GLY A 339 -2.40 17.13 -46.26
C GLY A 339 -2.17 15.62 -46.15
N LEU A 340 -0.95 15.20 -45.77
CA LEU A 340 -0.58 13.79 -45.60
C LEU A 340 -0.66 13.39 -44.13
N SER A 341 -0.70 12.08 -43.86
CA SER A 341 -0.60 11.56 -42.49
C SER A 341 0.85 11.57 -41.99
N ALA A 342 1.07 12.03 -40.75
CA ALA A 342 2.40 12.06 -40.10
C ALA A 342 3.04 10.67 -39.96
N SER A 343 2.24 9.62 -39.83
CA SER A 343 2.70 8.22 -39.80
C SER A 343 2.88 7.60 -41.19
N GLY A 344 2.59 8.34 -42.26
CA GLY A 344 2.65 7.85 -43.64
C GLY A 344 4.07 7.70 -44.18
N LEU A 345 4.29 6.68 -45.02
CA LEU A 345 5.59 6.42 -45.67
C LEU A 345 6.12 7.61 -46.47
N LYS A 346 5.22 8.40 -47.09
CA LYS A 346 5.61 9.61 -47.84
C LYS A 346 6.17 10.70 -46.93
N VAL A 347 5.58 10.89 -45.75
CA VAL A 347 6.08 11.85 -44.75
C VAL A 347 7.41 11.36 -44.18
N ALA A 348 7.51 10.08 -43.82
CA ALA A 348 8.77 9.48 -43.35
C ALA A 348 9.92 9.64 -44.37
N ALA A 349 9.66 9.43 -45.66
CA ALA A 349 10.65 9.63 -46.72
C ALA A 349 11.06 11.11 -46.85
N ARG A 350 10.11 12.04 -46.76
CA ARG A 350 10.39 13.49 -46.80
C ARG A 350 11.15 13.96 -45.58
N TYR A 351 10.80 13.46 -44.40
CA TYR A 351 11.51 13.71 -43.14
C TYR A 351 12.97 13.26 -43.26
N GLN A 352 13.21 12.01 -43.70
CA GLN A 352 14.56 11.49 -43.91
C GLN A 352 15.34 12.32 -44.94
N ALA A 353 14.71 12.70 -46.06
CA ALA A 353 15.37 13.52 -47.10
C ALA A 353 15.73 14.93 -46.59
N LEU A 354 14.93 15.51 -45.70
CA LEU A 354 15.24 16.79 -45.06
C LEU A 354 16.43 16.65 -44.11
N LEU A 355 16.46 15.61 -43.28
CA LEU A 355 17.59 15.32 -42.41
C LEU A 355 18.91 15.14 -43.18
N GLU A 356 18.86 14.38 -44.27
CA GLU A 356 20.01 14.11 -45.14
C GLU A 356 20.53 15.33 -45.90
N LYS A 357 19.72 16.38 -46.08
CA LYS A 357 20.10 17.58 -46.83
C LYS A 357 20.45 18.77 -45.95
N LEU A 358 19.67 18.98 -44.89
CA LEU A 358 19.71 20.20 -44.09
C LEU A 358 20.23 19.98 -42.67
N GLY A 359 20.24 18.75 -42.17
CA GLY A 359 20.66 18.42 -40.81
C GLY A 359 19.49 18.11 -39.86
N PRO A 360 19.68 18.14 -38.54
CA PRO A 360 18.78 17.59 -37.56
C PRO A 360 17.50 18.42 -37.41
N GLU A 361 16.47 17.79 -36.85
CA GLU A 361 15.13 18.34 -36.73
C GLU A 361 15.10 19.73 -36.10
N PHE A 362 15.72 19.91 -34.92
CA PHE A 362 15.70 21.21 -34.25
C PHE A 362 16.44 22.30 -35.02
N TYR A 363 17.48 21.95 -35.77
CA TYR A 363 18.13 22.91 -36.67
C TYR A 363 17.18 23.33 -37.79
N ILE A 364 16.50 22.38 -38.43
CA ILE A 364 15.51 22.64 -39.50
C ILE A 364 14.37 23.51 -38.97
N LEU A 365 13.79 23.16 -37.82
CA LEU A 365 12.63 23.85 -37.28
C LEU A 365 12.96 25.27 -36.80
N ARG A 366 14.17 25.51 -36.27
CA ARG A 366 14.50 26.77 -35.56
C ARG A 366 15.42 27.70 -36.36
N GLN A 367 16.41 27.16 -37.05
CA GLN A 367 17.56 27.94 -37.52
C GLN A 367 17.77 27.89 -39.04
N ALA A 368 17.40 26.79 -39.72
CA ALA A 368 17.66 26.64 -41.15
C ALA A 368 17.01 27.78 -41.96
N PRO A 369 17.72 28.35 -42.96
CA PRO A 369 17.14 29.37 -43.83
C PRO A 369 15.90 28.84 -44.58
N LEU A 370 14.84 29.66 -44.65
CA LEU A 370 13.59 29.26 -45.31
C LEU A 370 13.82 28.91 -46.80
N GLU A 371 14.73 29.61 -47.49
CA GLU A 371 15.06 29.30 -48.89
C GLU A 371 15.62 27.89 -49.08
N ASP A 372 16.43 27.41 -48.13
CA ASP A 372 17.01 26.06 -48.19
C ASP A 372 15.95 25.00 -47.90
N ILE A 373 15.03 25.27 -46.96
CA ILE A 373 13.85 24.44 -46.70
C ILE A 373 12.97 24.35 -47.97
N ARG A 374 12.70 25.48 -48.61
CA ARG A 374 11.92 25.54 -49.85
C ARG A 374 12.55 24.71 -50.96
N ARG A 375 13.88 24.79 -51.13
CA ARG A 375 14.62 23.97 -52.12
C ARG A 375 14.58 22.48 -51.78
N ALA A 376 14.61 22.12 -50.50
CA ALA A 376 14.66 20.73 -50.07
C ALA A 376 13.30 20.03 -50.04
N ALA A 377 12.22 20.72 -49.62
CA ALA A 377 10.90 20.14 -49.34
C ALA A 377 9.72 20.87 -50.00
N GLY A 378 9.95 21.98 -50.72
CA GLY A 378 8.92 22.73 -51.43
C GLY A 378 8.27 23.87 -50.63
N PRO A 379 7.43 24.69 -51.29
CA PRO A 379 6.88 25.92 -50.72
C PRO A 379 5.90 25.69 -49.57
N CYS A 380 5.12 24.60 -49.57
CA CYS A 380 4.16 24.34 -48.49
C CYS A 380 4.86 24.05 -47.16
N VAL A 381 5.91 23.23 -47.17
CA VAL A 381 6.67 22.90 -45.94
C VAL A 381 7.46 24.12 -45.45
N GLU A 382 8.00 24.92 -46.36
CA GLU A 382 8.61 26.21 -46.03
C GLU A 382 7.63 27.14 -45.30
N GLU A 383 6.45 27.36 -45.88
CA GLU A 383 5.43 28.21 -45.29
C GLU A 383 4.92 27.65 -43.96
N GLY A 384 4.77 26.34 -43.83
CA GLY A 384 4.42 25.68 -42.57
C GLY A 384 5.46 25.96 -41.46
N ILE A 385 6.75 25.83 -41.76
CA ILE A 385 7.83 26.15 -40.80
C ILE A 385 7.87 27.66 -40.51
N ARG A 386 7.67 28.52 -41.50
CA ARG A 386 7.60 29.98 -41.30
C ARG A 386 6.45 30.34 -40.35
N ARG A 387 5.25 29.79 -40.56
CA ARG A 387 4.08 30.00 -39.69
C ARG A 387 4.33 29.51 -38.27
N LEU A 388 4.91 28.32 -38.12
CA LEU A 388 5.30 27.78 -36.81
C LEU A 388 6.25 28.74 -36.09
N ARG A 389 7.33 29.19 -36.74
CA ARG A 389 8.30 30.16 -36.17
C ARG A 389 7.67 31.50 -35.79
N CYS A 390 6.62 31.92 -36.50
CA CYS A 390 5.88 33.16 -36.22
C CYS A 390 4.72 32.96 -35.23
N GLY A 391 4.48 31.76 -34.71
CA GLY A 391 3.34 31.44 -33.85
C GLY A 391 1.97 31.48 -34.55
N GLN A 392 1.94 31.50 -35.89
CA GLN A 392 0.73 31.55 -36.71
C GLN A 392 0.12 30.15 -36.88
N VAL A 393 -0.43 29.61 -35.79
CA VAL A 393 -0.87 28.21 -35.70
C VAL A 393 -2.33 28.15 -35.23
N SER A 394 -3.18 27.40 -35.96
CA SER A 394 -4.56 27.11 -35.53
C SER A 394 -4.58 25.83 -34.68
N ARG A 395 -5.34 25.85 -33.57
CA ARG A 395 -5.30 24.80 -32.54
C ARG A 395 -6.70 24.33 -32.22
N THR A 396 -6.89 23.02 -32.12
CA THR A 396 -8.09 22.41 -31.53
C THR A 396 -7.66 21.67 -30.26
N PRO A 397 -8.20 22.02 -29.10
CA PRO A 397 -7.72 21.49 -27.82
C PRO A 397 -8.14 20.04 -27.59
N GLY A 398 -7.23 19.28 -26.97
CA GLY A 398 -7.46 17.93 -26.49
C GLY A 398 -8.16 17.91 -25.14
N PHE A 399 -8.88 16.82 -24.88
CA PHE A 399 -9.69 16.62 -23.68
C PHE A 399 -9.90 15.13 -23.38
N ASP A 400 -10.06 14.80 -22.10
CA ASP A 400 -10.45 13.46 -21.60
C ASP A 400 -9.72 12.29 -22.29
N GLY A 401 -8.39 12.40 -22.38
CA GLY A 401 -7.50 11.36 -22.93
C GLY A 401 -7.29 11.42 -24.45
N GLN A 402 -7.92 12.38 -25.15
CA GLN A 402 -7.76 12.60 -26.59
C GLN A 402 -6.78 13.75 -26.86
N TYR A 403 -5.80 13.51 -27.72
CA TYR A 403 -4.90 14.56 -28.19
C TYR A 403 -5.68 15.61 -29.01
N GLY A 404 -5.30 16.87 -28.84
CA GLY A 404 -5.72 17.95 -29.72
C GLY A 404 -5.03 17.87 -31.09
N THR A 405 -5.31 18.84 -31.94
CA THR A 405 -4.72 18.93 -33.28
C THR A 405 -4.26 20.33 -33.61
N VAL A 406 -3.08 20.42 -34.22
CA VAL A 406 -2.55 21.65 -34.81
C VAL A 406 -2.73 21.66 -36.32
N GLN A 407 -3.16 22.81 -36.85
CA GLN A 407 -3.25 23.09 -38.29
C GLN A 407 -2.37 24.30 -38.64
N LEU A 408 -1.50 24.13 -39.64
CA LEU A 408 -0.59 25.17 -40.15
C LEU A 408 -1.09 25.82 -41.44
N LEU A 409 -1.65 25.02 -42.34
CA LEU A 409 -2.20 25.45 -43.63
C LEU A 409 -3.61 24.88 -43.81
N SER A 410 -4.49 25.66 -44.43
CA SER A 410 -5.80 25.17 -44.87
C SER A 410 -5.67 24.33 -46.16
N PRO A 411 -6.63 23.44 -46.45
CA PRO A 411 -6.63 22.66 -47.70
C PRO A 411 -6.50 23.53 -48.96
N ASP A 412 -7.23 24.64 -49.02
CA ASP A 412 -7.21 25.58 -50.17
C ASP A 412 -5.83 26.23 -50.36
N GLU A 413 -5.13 26.56 -49.27
CA GLU A 413 -3.77 27.10 -49.32
C GLU A 413 -2.75 26.05 -49.79
N ILE A 414 -2.92 24.79 -49.38
CA ILE A 414 -2.06 23.68 -49.82
C ILE A 414 -2.19 23.48 -51.33
N GLU A 415 -3.40 23.54 -51.88
CA GLU A 415 -3.65 23.44 -53.33
C GLU A 415 -3.06 24.63 -54.11
N SER A 416 -3.28 25.85 -53.60
CA SER A 416 -2.74 27.08 -54.18
C SER A 416 -1.21 27.09 -54.21
N LEU A 417 -0.56 26.70 -53.11
CA LEU A 417 0.91 26.67 -53.00
C LEU A 417 1.55 25.52 -53.80
N ASN A 418 0.82 24.44 -54.07
CA ASN A 418 1.25 23.35 -54.95
C ASN A 418 1.01 23.64 -56.45
N GLY A 419 0.45 24.79 -56.81
CA GLY A 419 0.31 25.24 -58.19
C GLY A 419 -0.89 24.66 -58.95
N GLN A 420 -1.92 24.18 -58.25
CA GLN A 420 -3.21 23.86 -58.87
C GLN A 420 -4.15 25.06 -58.75
N ILE A 421 -4.36 25.77 -59.87
CA ILE A 421 -5.35 26.84 -59.96
C ILE A 421 -6.75 26.18 -60.05
N SER A 422 -7.52 26.20 -58.96
CA SER A 422 -8.95 25.92 -59.03
C SER A 422 -9.65 27.15 -59.62
N PHE A 423 -10.22 27.00 -60.83
CA PHE A 423 -10.85 28.07 -61.60
C PHE A 423 -12.34 28.32 -61.24
N PHE A 424 -12.81 27.84 -60.08
CA PHE A 424 -14.19 28.04 -59.63
C PHE A 424 -14.22 28.72 -58.26
N SER A 425 -14.08 30.04 -58.27
CA SER A 425 -14.59 30.89 -57.19
C SER A 425 -16.12 30.94 -57.30
N SER A 426 -16.82 30.34 -56.34
CA SER A 426 -18.23 30.65 -56.10
C SER A 426 -18.34 31.53 -54.86
N ASP A 427 -18.73 32.78 -55.10
CA ASP A 427 -19.23 33.72 -54.12
C ASP A 427 -20.34 33.09 -53.25
N ALA A 428 -20.18 33.12 -51.92
CA ALA A 428 -21.29 33.21 -50.98
C ALA A 428 -20.79 33.61 -49.57
N PRO A 429 -21.62 34.31 -48.76
CA PRO A 429 -21.16 35.42 -47.94
C PRO A 429 -20.88 35.07 -46.48
N HIS A 430 -20.01 35.88 -45.87
CA HIS A 430 -19.84 35.99 -44.41
C HIS A 430 -21.17 36.26 -43.70
N PRO A 431 -21.52 35.54 -42.62
CA PRO A 431 -22.54 36.00 -41.70
C PRO A 431 -21.97 37.12 -40.82
N GLU A 432 -22.63 38.27 -40.92
CA GLU A 432 -22.40 39.47 -40.13
C GLU A 432 -22.51 39.21 -38.63
N ALA A 433 -21.65 39.92 -37.89
CA ALA A 433 -21.78 40.16 -36.47
C ALA A 433 -23.15 40.82 -36.16
N SER A 434 -23.98 40.14 -35.38
CA SER A 434 -25.19 40.75 -34.83
C SER A 434 -24.88 41.50 -33.54
N ALA A 435 -25.22 42.78 -33.53
CA ALA A 435 -25.00 43.71 -32.45
C ALA A 435 -26.24 43.84 -31.53
N ARG A 436 -25.96 43.82 -30.21
CA ARG A 436 -26.55 44.63 -29.11
C ARG A 436 -28.03 44.46 -28.71
N ARG A 437 -28.26 44.37 -27.38
CA ARG A 437 -28.79 45.43 -26.47
C ARG A 437 -29.26 44.81 -25.12
N PRO A 438 -29.57 45.59 -24.05
CA PRO A 438 -29.06 46.89 -23.57
C PRO A 438 -28.64 46.88 -22.08
N ARG A 439 -28.08 48.01 -21.62
CA ARG A 439 -27.70 48.34 -20.22
C ARG A 439 -28.89 48.78 -19.35
N LYS A 440 -28.67 48.70 -18.02
CA LYS A 440 -29.33 49.32 -16.83
C LYS A 440 -30.18 48.30 -16.03
N THR A 441 -30.11 48.19 -14.70
CA THR A 441 -29.82 49.17 -13.63
C THR A 441 -29.58 48.47 -12.28
N ASP A 442 -28.92 49.19 -11.39
CA ASP A 442 -28.98 49.17 -9.92
C ASP A 442 -28.41 47.99 -9.12
N ALA A 443 -27.26 48.32 -8.52
CA ALA A 443 -26.68 47.65 -7.37
C ALA A 443 -27.58 47.78 -6.12
N PRO A 444 -27.69 46.71 -5.32
CA PRO A 444 -27.84 46.84 -3.88
C PRO A 444 -26.49 46.53 -3.22
N GLN A 445 -25.96 47.53 -2.51
CA GLN A 445 -24.91 47.36 -1.52
C GLN A 445 -25.31 46.24 -0.54
N LYS A 446 -24.47 45.20 -0.42
CA LYS A 446 -24.52 44.27 0.72
C LYS A 446 -23.42 44.62 1.70
N SER A 447 -23.90 45.20 2.80
CA SER A 447 -23.33 45.30 4.13
C SER A 447 -22.26 44.28 4.49
N SER A 448 -21.18 44.80 5.07
CA SER A 448 -20.29 44.13 6.00
C SER A 448 -21.07 43.31 7.05
N GLY A 449 -21.06 42.00 6.90
CA GLY A 449 -21.53 41.05 7.90
C GLY A 449 -20.33 40.26 8.41
N ALA A 450 -19.82 40.65 9.58
CA ALA A 450 -18.84 39.87 10.33
C ALA A 450 -19.39 38.45 10.55
N LYS A 451 -18.66 37.44 10.10
CA LYS A 451 -18.91 36.05 10.51
C LYS A 451 -18.72 35.98 12.03
N PRO A 452 -19.71 35.49 12.80
CA PRO A 452 -19.46 35.14 14.19
C PRO A 452 -18.45 34.00 14.20
N SER A 453 -17.32 34.22 14.87
CA SER A 453 -16.42 33.18 15.29
C SER A 453 -17.22 32.14 16.07
N ALA A 454 -17.53 31.02 15.42
CA ALA A 454 -18.04 29.85 16.12
C ALA A 454 -16.98 29.48 17.18
N PRO A 455 -17.36 29.36 18.46
CA PRO A 455 -16.41 29.00 19.48
C PRO A 455 -15.85 27.62 19.14
N VAL A 456 -14.53 27.52 19.14
CA VAL A 456 -13.78 26.27 19.13
C VAL A 456 -14.27 25.48 20.35
N GLN A 457 -15.24 24.61 20.13
CA GLN A 457 -15.70 23.67 21.13
C GLN A 457 -14.73 22.50 21.13
N THR A 458 -13.99 22.39 22.22
CA THR A 458 -13.13 21.27 22.56
C THR A 458 -13.94 19.96 22.50
N ALA A 459 -13.36 18.96 21.84
CA ALA A 459 -14.02 17.72 21.43
C ALA A 459 -14.28 16.76 22.61
N HIS A 460 -15.34 16.98 23.38
CA HIS A 460 -15.97 15.88 24.12
C HIS A 460 -16.89 15.12 23.16
N SER A 461 -16.42 13.99 22.60
CA SER A 461 -17.27 13.19 21.72
C SER A 461 -18.42 12.54 22.49
N LYS A 462 -19.65 13.05 22.33
CA LYS A 462 -20.85 12.54 23.03
C LYS A 462 -21.01 11.03 22.81
N LEU A 463 -20.99 10.26 23.90
CA LEU A 463 -21.50 8.89 23.93
C LEU A 463 -23.00 8.90 23.60
N ASN A 464 -23.49 7.87 22.93
CA ASN A 464 -24.93 7.72 22.74
C ASN A 464 -25.62 7.29 24.06
N PRO A 465 -26.97 7.36 24.16
CA PRO A 465 -27.68 7.06 25.41
C PRO A 465 -27.41 5.65 25.95
N GLU A 466 -27.28 4.63 25.10
CA GLU A 466 -26.98 3.25 25.52
C GLU A 466 -25.56 3.10 26.05
N GLN A 467 -24.58 3.72 25.39
CA GLN A 467 -23.18 3.75 25.83
C GLN A 467 -23.04 4.50 27.16
N GLN A 468 -23.74 5.63 27.32
CA GLN A 468 -23.74 6.38 28.57
C GLN A 468 -24.36 5.58 29.72
N LYS A 469 -25.46 4.86 29.46
CA LYS A 469 -26.06 3.94 30.44
C LYS A 469 -25.10 2.84 30.87
N ALA A 470 -24.32 2.27 29.95
CA ALA A 470 -23.30 1.28 30.29
C ALA A 470 -22.15 1.88 31.11
N VAL A 471 -21.60 3.00 30.67
CA VAL A 471 -20.44 3.66 31.31
C VAL A 471 -20.76 4.14 32.73
N CYS A 472 -21.96 4.66 32.96
CA CYS A 472 -22.37 5.21 34.26
C CYS A 472 -23.05 4.20 35.20
N ALA A 473 -23.15 2.93 34.81
CA ALA A 473 -23.79 1.88 35.61
C ALA A 473 -23.13 1.74 37.00
N VAL A 474 -23.96 1.63 38.04
CA VAL A 474 -23.52 1.55 39.45
C VAL A 474 -23.58 0.12 40.00
N GLU A 475 -24.17 -0.79 39.25
CA GLU A 475 -24.33 -2.19 39.60
C GLU A 475 -22.96 -2.89 39.70
N PRO A 476 -22.77 -3.82 40.66
CA PRO A 476 -21.49 -4.51 40.85
C PRO A 476 -21.05 -5.37 39.67
N ALA A 477 -21.98 -5.77 38.80
CA ALA A 477 -21.68 -6.50 37.58
C ALA A 477 -22.52 -5.97 36.43
N VAL A 478 -21.85 -5.66 35.32
CA VAL A 478 -22.47 -5.13 34.09
C VAL A 478 -22.01 -5.97 32.91
N ALA A 479 -22.97 -6.44 32.12
CA ALA A 479 -22.74 -7.12 30.85
C ALA A 479 -23.22 -6.23 29.69
N VAL A 480 -22.33 -5.88 28.79
CA VAL A 480 -22.62 -5.05 27.62
C VAL A 480 -22.58 -5.91 26.36
N ILE A 481 -23.74 -6.17 25.77
CA ILE A 481 -23.87 -6.87 24.50
C ILE A 481 -23.79 -5.83 23.39
N ALA A 482 -22.73 -5.89 22.61
CA ALA A 482 -22.35 -4.84 21.68
C ALA A 482 -21.91 -5.44 20.34
N GLY A 483 -22.81 -5.37 19.36
CA GLY A 483 -22.55 -5.89 18.01
C GLY A 483 -21.34 -5.26 17.30
N PRO A 484 -20.97 -5.75 16.11
CA PRO A 484 -19.88 -5.17 15.34
C PRO A 484 -20.15 -3.69 15.07
N GLY A 485 -19.12 -2.87 15.17
CA GLY A 485 -19.20 -1.43 14.88
C GLY A 485 -20.03 -0.58 15.85
N THR A 486 -20.50 -1.10 16.99
CA THR A 486 -21.30 -0.31 17.95
C THR A 486 -20.48 0.53 18.94
N GLY A 487 -19.14 0.47 18.82
CA GLY A 487 -18.22 1.19 19.69
C GLY A 487 -17.87 0.46 20.99
N LYS A 488 -17.65 -0.87 20.94
CA LYS A 488 -17.15 -1.68 22.07
C LYS A 488 -15.95 -1.06 22.77
N THR A 489 -14.85 -0.89 22.02
CA THR A 489 -13.59 -0.30 22.52
C THR A 489 -13.81 1.11 23.07
N LYS A 490 -14.61 1.94 22.38
CA LYS A 490 -14.95 3.29 22.87
C LYS A 490 -15.66 3.23 24.23
N THR A 491 -16.66 2.37 24.37
CA THR A 491 -17.43 2.20 25.61
C THR A 491 -16.54 1.71 26.75
N LEU A 492 -15.65 0.76 26.46
CA LEU A 492 -14.71 0.18 27.44
C LEU A 492 -13.68 1.21 27.93
N VAL A 493 -13.08 1.98 27.01
CA VAL A 493 -12.16 3.09 27.33
C VAL A 493 -12.89 4.17 28.13
N SER A 494 -14.10 4.58 27.72
CA SER A 494 -14.89 5.57 28.47
C SER A 494 -15.28 5.07 29.86
N ARG A 495 -15.53 3.77 30.06
CA ARG A 495 -15.74 3.18 31.40
C ARG A 495 -14.49 3.29 32.27
N ALA A 496 -13.31 2.99 31.72
CA ALA A 496 -12.06 3.15 32.45
C ALA A 496 -11.81 4.62 32.83
N VAL A 497 -11.99 5.56 31.89
CA VAL A 497 -11.88 7.01 32.16
C VAL A 497 -12.88 7.47 33.23
N HIS A 498 -14.13 7.01 33.16
CA HIS A 498 -15.14 7.32 34.18
C HIS A 498 -14.72 6.83 35.58
N LEU A 499 -14.17 5.62 35.69
CA LEU A 499 -13.68 5.09 36.96
C LEU A 499 -12.49 5.89 37.51
N LEU A 500 -11.53 6.25 36.66
CA LEU A 500 -10.31 6.95 37.06
C LEU A 500 -10.57 8.42 37.39
N CYS A 501 -11.33 9.13 36.55
CA CYS A 501 -11.49 10.58 36.65
C CYS A 501 -12.69 10.98 37.52
N GLU A 502 -13.86 10.35 37.32
CA GLU A 502 -15.07 10.73 38.04
C GLU A 502 -15.23 9.97 39.36
N LYS A 503 -14.90 8.67 39.38
CA LYS A 503 -14.96 7.84 40.60
C LYS A 503 -13.66 7.84 41.41
N GLN A 504 -12.61 8.48 40.90
CA GLN A 504 -11.30 8.61 41.56
C GLN A 504 -10.71 7.25 41.99
N VAL A 505 -10.93 6.21 41.17
CA VAL A 505 -10.35 4.88 41.39
C VAL A 505 -8.84 4.95 41.18
N SER A 506 -8.07 4.29 42.06
CA SER A 506 -6.63 4.17 41.88
C SER A 506 -6.31 3.35 40.62
N PRO A 507 -5.41 3.81 39.72
CA PRO A 507 -4.97 3.06 38.55
C PRO A 507 -4.53 1.63 38.86
N ARG A 508 -3.85 1.43 40.00
CA ARG A 508 -3.35 0.13 40.46
C ARG A 508 -4.45 -0.87 40.81
N GLN A 509 -5.69 -0.41 40.97
CA GLN A 509 -6.86 -1.23 41.32
C GLN A 509 -7.72 -1.59 40.10
N LEU A 510 -7.33 -1.14 38.90
CA LEU A 510 -8.06 -1.37 37.66
C LEU A 510 -7.28 -2.33 36.76
N THR A 511 -7.92 -3.44 36.42
CA THR A 511 -7.41 -4.40 35.45
C THR A 511 -8.32 -4.45 34.23
N ALA A 512 -7.74 -4.37 33.03
CA ALA A 512 -8.44 -4.55 31.77
C ALA A 512 -7.86 -5.73 30.98
N VAL A 513 -8.72 -6.70 30.70
CA VAL A 513 -8.38 -7.93 30.00
C VAL A 513 -8.92 -7.86 28.58
N THR A 514 -8.05 -8.06 27.60
CA THR A 514 -8.41 -8.08 26.18
C THR A 514 -8.11 -9.44 25.55
N PHE A 515 -8.74 -9.76 24.41
CA PHE A 515 -8.47 -11.02 23.73
C PHE A 515 -7.15 -11.01 22.95
N THR A 516 -6.75 -9.87 22.37
CA THR A 516 -5.53 -9.73 21.57
C THR A 516 -4.56 -8.71 22.15
N ASN A 517 -3.27 -8.85 21.84
CA ASN A 517 -2.23 -7.87 22.24
C ASN A 517 -2.43 -6.52 21.53
N LYS A 518 -2.88 -6.55 20.27
CA LYS A 518 -3.26 -5.34 19.54
C LYS A 518 -4.38 -4.56 20.23
N ALA A 519 -5.42 -5.23 20.71
CA ALA A 519 -6.51 -4.59 21.46
C ALA A 519 -6.01 -3.97 22.78
N ALA A 520 -5.11 -4.65 23.49
CA ALA A 520 -4.48 -4.10 24.70
C ALA A 520 -3.67 -2.83 24.39
N ARG A 521 -2.87 -2.84 23.32
CA ARG A 521 -2.07 -1.68 22.90
C ARG A 521 -2.96 -0.51 22.47
N GLU A 522 -3.97 -0.77 21.65
CA GLU A 522 -4.92 0.24 21.20
C GLU A 522 -5.70 0.86 22.38
N MET A 523 -6.11 0.04 23.35
CA MET A 523 -6.74 0.54 24.57
C MET A 523 -5.79 1.46 25.35
N ARG A 524 -4.52 1.08 25.52
CA ARG A 524 -3.51 1.93 26.16
C ARG A 524 -3.37 3.26 25.45
N GLU A 525 -3.16 3.24 24.13
CA GLU A 525 -3.01 4.47 23.32
C GLU A 525 -4.21 5.40 23.44
N ARG A 526 -5.43 4.86 23.37
CA ARG A 526 -6.67 5.64 23.54
C ARG A 526 -6.81 6.21 24.96
N LEU A 527 -6.44 5.44 25.98
CA LEU A 527 -6.42 5.94 27.36
C LEU A 527 -5.38 7.05 27.54
N THR A 528 -4.21 6.94 26.91
CA THR A 528 -3.17 8.00 26.94
C THR A 528 -3.67 9.27 26.28
N ALA A 529 -4.38 9.17 25.16
CA ALA A 529 -4.94 10.34 24.49
C ALA A 529 -6.02 11.06 25.32
N GLU A 530 -6.79 10.33 26.13
CA GLU A 530 -7.88 10.87 26.96
C GLU A 530 -7.41 11.31 28.36
N LEU A 531 -6.34 10.73 28.88
CA LEU A 531 -5.77 11.01 30.19
C LEU A 531 -4.44 11.77 30.01
N ASP A 532 -4.48 13.08 30.18
CA ASP A 532 -3.37 14.06 30.03
C ASP A 532 -2.15 13.85 30.99
N LYS A 533 -1.96 12.63 31.52
CA LYS A 533 -0.97 12.25 32.55
C LYS A 533 -0.36 10.86 32.26
N ASP A 534 0.81 10.82 31.63
CA ASP A 534 1.58 9.59 31.35
C ASP A 534 1.81 8.70 32.59
N ARG A 535 1.97 9.30 33.77
CA ARG A 535 2.19 8.57 35.03
C ARG A 535 1.01 7.71 35.46
N THR A 536 -0.22 8.00 35.02
CA THR A 536 -1.44 7.29 35.47
C THR A 536 -1.63 5.95 34.75
N ILE A 537 -1.02 5.76 33.58
CA ILE A 537 -1.24 4.57 32.73
C ILE A 537 -0.24 3.45 33.01
N GLY A 538 1.00 3.79 33.38
CA GLY A 538 2.02 2.80 33.74
C GLY A 538 1.66 1.94 34.96
N ASP A 539 0.78 2.45 35.84
CA ASP A 539 0.28 1.72 37.01
C ASP A 539 -0.94 0.82 36.69
N LEU A 540 -1.50 0.88 35.48
CA LEU A 540 -2.69 0.09 35.11
C LEU A 540 -2.32 -1.29 34.57
N THR A 541 -3.05 -2.33 34.97
CA THR A 541 -2.85 -3.67 34.42
C THR A 541 -3.72 -3.86 33.18
N ILE A 542 -3.13 -3.77 31.99
CA ILE A 542 -3.82 -4.02 30.71
C ILE A 542 -3.09 -5.11 29.94
N GLY A 543 -3.79 -6.16 29.50
CA GLY A 543 -3.18 -7.23 28.70
C GLY A 543 -4.15 -8.35 28.35
N THR A 544 -3.63 -9.40 27.70
CA THR A 544 -4.39 -10.65 27.50
C THR A 544 -4.38 -11.50 28.76
N PHE A 545 -5.28 -12.50 28.82
CA PHE A 545 -5.26 -13.50 29.91
C PHE A 545 -3.86 -14.09 30.11
N HIS A 546 -3.21 -14.53 29.04
CA HIS A 546 -1.87 -15.12 29.09
C HIS A 546 -0.81 -14.10 29.52
N SER A 547 -0.83 -12.88 28.97
CA SER A 547 0.16 -11.85 29.33
C SER A 547 0.05 -11.42 30.79
N ILE A 548 -1.18 -11.31 31.32
CA ILE A 548 -1.43 -10.98 32.73
C ILE A 548 -0.98 -12.14 33.62
N CYS A 549 -1.36 -13.38 33.31
CA CYS A 549 -0.93 -14.55 34.08
C CYS A 549 0.59 -14.72 34.10
N LEU A 550 1.25 -14.53 32.94
CA LEU A 550 2.71 -14.58 32.85
C LEU A 550 3.38 -13.49 33.71
N LEU A 551 2.83 -12.26 33.72
CA LEU A 551 3.31 -11.19 34.58
C LEU A 551 3.19 -11.58 36.05
N LEU A 552 2.02 -12.08 36.47
CA LEU A 552 1.75 -12.47 37.85
C LEU A 552 2.68 -13.61 38.31
N LEU A 553 2.85 -14.65 37.51
CA LEU A 553 3.76 -15.78 37.84
C LEU A 553 5.21 -15.34 37.96
N ARG A 554 5.66 -14.37 37.14
CA ARG A 554 7.02 -13.82 37.26
C ARG A 554 7.18 -12.98 38.53
N GLU A 555 6.16 -12.25 38.95
CA GLU A 555 6.17 -11.47 40.20
C GLU A 555 6.24 -12.36 41.46
N THR A 556 5.83 -13.63 41.38
CA THR A 556 6.03 -14.59 42.49
C THR A 556 7.46 -15.13 42.56
N GLY A 557 8.36 -14.71 41.68
CA GLY A 557 9.74 -15.19 41.60
C GLY A 557 9.90 -16.55 40.92
N LYS A 558 8.84 -17.11 40.31
CA LYS A 558 8.89 -18.37 39.56
C LYS A 558 9.58 -18.12 38.22
N ALA A 559 10.62 -18.91 37.90
CA ALA A 559 11.16 -18.93 36.55
C ALA A 559 10.12 -19.56 35.61
N VAL A 560 9.80 -18.88 34.50
CA VAL A 560 8.79 -19.35 33.55
C VAL A 560 9.39 -19.43 32.15
N THR A 561 9.58 -20.66 31.68
CA THR A 561 9.95 -20.99 30.31
C THR A 561 8.70 -21.48 29.57
N LEU A 562 8.20 -20.67 28.63
CA LEU A 562 6.95 -20.93 27.91
C LEU A 562 7.24 -21.63 26.57
N LEU A 563 6.60 -22.78 26.35
CA LEU A 563 6.66 -23.48 25.07
C LEU A 563 5.87 -22.71 24.00
N SER A 564 6.46 -22.62 22.80
CA SER A 564 5.69 -22.26 21.61
C SER A 564 4.77 -23.41 21.17
N GLN A 565 3.86 -23.13 20.25
CA GLN A 565 2.99 -24.16 19.69
C GLN A 565 3.79 -25.26 18.98
N GLU A 566 4.89 -24.87 18.32
CA GLU A 566 5.78 -25.78 17.60
C GLU A 566 6.62 -26.63 18.55
N ASP A 567 7.07 -26.05 19.67
CA ASP A 567 7.86 -26.76 20.68
C ASP A 567 6.98 -27.71 21.50
N ALA A 568 5.76 -27.32 21.83
CA ALA A 568 4.74 -28.22 22.40
C ALA A 568 4.51 -29.45 21.51
N GLN A 569 4.42 -29.26 20.19
CA GLN A 569 4.29 -30.38 19.25
C GLN A 569 5.54 -31.25 19.20
N ALA A 570 6.74 -30.70 19.33
CA ALA A 570 7.96 -31.48 19.39
C ALA A 570 8.03 -32.35 20.66
N VAL A 571 7.67 -31.79 21.81
CA VAL A 571 7.55 -32.55 23.06
C VAL A 571 6.51 -33.67 22.91
N ALA A 572 5.36 -33.38 22.31
CA ALA A 572 4.34 -34.40 22.03
C ALA A 572 4.86 -35.48 21.07
N ALA A 573 5.66 -35.13 20.07
CA ALA A 573 6.26 -36.07 19.13
C ALA A 573 7.24 -37.02 19.83
N ASP A 574 8.02 -36.54 20.80
CA ASP A 574 8.92 -37.38 21.60
C ASP A 574 8.14 -38.39 22.45
N VAL A 575 7.07 -37.95 23.13
CA VAL A 575 6.18 -38.81 23.93
C VAL A 575 5.57 -39.91 23.06
N LEU A 576 5.06 -39.55 21.89
CA LEU A 576 4.44 -40.51 20.97
C LEU A 576 5.47 -41.50 20.38
N ARG A 577 6.70 -41.04 20.14
CA ARG A 577 7.80 -41.90 19.66
C ARG A 577 8.18 -42.93 20.72
N GLN A 578 8.31 -42.54 21.98
CA GLN A 578 8.61 -43.44 23.09
C GLN A 578 7.51 -44.47 23.33
N ALA A 579 6.26 -44.08 23.08
CA ALA A 579 5.09 -44.96 23.19
C ALA A 579 4.80 -45.77 21.91
N GLU A 580 5.62 -45.66 20.86
CA GLU A 580 5.41 -46.27 19.54
C GLU A 580 4.00 -46.01 18.93
N ALA A 581 3.42 -44.86 19.25
CA ALA A 581 2.05 -44.50 18.90
C ALA A 581 1.96 -43.79 17.54
N LYS A 582 1.03 -44.24 16.68
CA LYS A 582 0.75 -43.61 15.37
C LYS A 582 -0.31 -42.52 15.47
N LEU A 583 -0.01 -41.44 16.18
CA LEU A 583 -0.87 -40.26 16.31
C LEU A 583 -0.11 -39.01 15.83
N PRO A 584 -0.73 -38.06 15.10
CA PRO A 584 -0.10 -36.78 14.81
C PRO A 584 0.14 -35.98 16.11
N PRO A 585 1.34 -35.41 16.35
CA PRO A 585 1.65 -34.67 17.58
C PRO A 585 0.66 -33.53 17.88
N ALA A 586 0.22 -32.81 16.85
CA ALA A 586 -0.80 -31.76 16.99
C ALA A 586 -2.13 -32.27 17.58
N LYS A 587 -2.55 -33.51 17.27
CA LYS A 587 -3.76 -34.10 17.86
C LYS A 587 -3.57 -34.39 19.36
N LEU A 588 -2.36 -34.76 19.80
CA LEU A 588 -2.05 -34.94 21.22
C LEU A 588 -2.06 -33.60 21.97
N VAL A 589 -1.40 -32.56 21.44
CA VAL A 589 -1.40 -31.22 22.06
C VAL A 589 -2.84 -30.68 22.17
N GLN A 590 -3.65 -30.83 21.13
CA GLN A 590 -5.06 -30.44 21.16
C GLN A 590 -5.86 -31.20 22.22
N ALA A 591 -5.61 -32.51 22.36
CA ALA A 591 -6.26 -33.34 23.38
C ALA A 591 -5.88 -32.90 24.81
N VAL A 592 -4.59 -32.62 25.04
CA VAL A 592 -4.10 -32.07 26.32
C VAL A 592 -4.76 -30.72 26.62
N SER A 593 -4.79 -29.81 25.65
CA SER A 593 -5.43 -28.50 25.83
C SER A 593 -6.91 -28.63 26.16
N ARG A 594 -7.65 -29.51 25.47
CA ARG A 594 -9.05 -29.81 25.82
C ARG A 594 -9.19 -30.33 27.25
N GLN A 595 -8.32 -31.26 27.67
CA GLN A 595 -8.33 -31.78 29.03
C GLN A 595 -8.09 -30.69 30.07
N LYS A 596 -7.09 -29.83 29.85
CA LYS A 596 -6.74 -28.68 30.72
C LYS A 596 -7.89 -27.68 30.84
N ASN A 597 -8.65 -27.50 29.75
CA ASN A 597 -9.83 -26.65 29.69
C ASN A 597 -11.12 -27.33 30.20
N GLY A 598 -11.03 -28.55 30.76
CA GLY A 598 -12.19 -29.28 31.30
C GLY A 598 -13.14 -29.84 30.23
N LEU A 599 -12.69 -29.92 28.98
CA LEU A 599 -13.44 -30.50 27.85
C LEU A 599 -13.12 -31.99 27.67
N PRO A 600 -14.06 -32.78 27.11
CA PRO A 600 -13.80 -34.18 26.81
C PRO A 600 -12.63 -34.34 25.84
N VAL A 601 -11.71 -35.26 26.18
CA VAL A 601 -10.63 -35.72 25.32
C VAL A 601 -11.23 -36.52 24.15
N PRO A 602 -10.75 -36.32 22.91
CA PRO A 602 -11.22 -37.11 21.77
C PRO A 602 -11.05 -38.62 21.99
N GLU A 603 -12.06 -39.43 21.67
CA GLU A 603 -12.06 -40.90 21.90
C GLU A 603 -10.88 -41.62 21.23
N ASN A 604 -10.34 -41.05 20.15
CA ASN A 604 -9.21 -41.57 19.41
C ASN A 604 -7.84 -41.23 20.03
N VAL A 605 -7.78 -40.55 21.17
CA VAL A 605 -6.55 -40.21 21.90
C VAL A 605 -6.57 -40.88 23.27
N ASN A 606 -5.56 -41.71 23.55
CA ASN A 606 -5.41 -42.36 24.85
C ASN A 606 -5.03 -41.31 25.92
N ALA A 607 -5.82 -41.23 27.00
CA ALA A 607 -5.59 -40.31 28.12
C ALA A 607 -4.20 -40.47 28.76
N ALA A 608 -3.62 -41.68 28.74
CA ALA A 608 -2.26 -41.91 29.24
C ALA A 608 -1.20 -41.11 28.46
N PHE A 609 -1.44 -40.79 27.18
CA PHE A 609 -0.53 -39.94 26.41
C PHE A 609 -0.58 -38.48 26.86
N CYS A 610 -1.76 -37.99 27.27
CA CYS A 610 -1.91 -36.65 27.82
C CYS A 610 -1.17 -36.53 29.17
N GLU A 611 -1.30 -37.53 30.04
CA GLU A 611 -0.55 -37.61 31.30
C GLU A 611 0.96 -37.66 31.06
N SER A 612 1.41 -38.45 30.09
CA SER A 612 2.83 -38.57 29.72
C SER A 612 3.39 -37.24 29.19
N TYR A 613 2.61 -36.50 28.40
CA TYR A 613 2.99 -35.16 27.93
C TYR A 613 3.17 -34.19 29.09
N VAL A 614 2.20 -34.12 30.01
CA VAL A 614 2.27 -33.25 31.19
C VAL A 614 3.46 -33.62 32.08
N ALA A 615 3.72 -34.91 32.28
CA ALA A 615 4.91 -35.37 33.00
C ALA A 615 6.20 -34.90 32.32
N ARG A 616 6.27 -34.99 30.98
CA ARG A 616 7.44 -34.55 30.21
C ARG A 616 7.68 -33.05 30.28
N CYS A 617 6.63 -32.22 30.24
CA CYS A 617 6.75 -30.78 30.44
C CYS A 617 7.33 -30.45 31.83
N ARG A 618 6.89 -31.15 32.89
CA ARG A 618 7.44 -30.98 34.25
C ARG A 618 8.90 -31.39 34.36
N GLU A 619 9.32 -32.49 33.72
CA GLU A 619 10.73 -32.90 33.69
C GLU A 619 11.65 -31.87 33.02
N LEU A 620 11.13 -31.15 32.03
CA LEU A 620 11.85 -30.12 31.30
C LEU A 620 11.75 -28.73 31.95
N ASP A 621 11.01 -28.59 33.05
CA ASP A 621 10.71 -27.31 33.71
C ASP A 621 10.14 -26.25 32.75
N VAL A 622 9.24 -26.68 31.87
CA VAL A 622 8.57 -25.83 30.87
C VAL A 622 7.06 -25.84 31.08
N LEU A 623 6.42 -24.72 30.75
CA LEU A 623 4.96 -24.57 30.77
C LEU A 623 4.45 -24.36 29.34
N ASP A 624 3.26 -24.88 29.03
CA ASP A 624 2.53 -24.43 27.84
C ASP A 624 1.54 -23.29 28.16
N PHE A 625 0.79 -22.83 27.16
CA PHE A 625 -0.13 -21.70 27.31
C PHE A 625 -1.24 -21.95 28.33
N ASP A 626 -1.81 -23.15 28.35
CA ASP A 626 -2.89 -23.51 29.27
C ASP A 626 -2.35 -23.61 30.72
N ASP A 627 -1.10 -24.05 30.89
CA ASP A 627 -0.46 -24.11 32.21
C ASP A 627 -0.31 -22.72 32.84
N LEU A 628 -0.06 -21.66 32.06
CA LEU A 628 0.00 -20.29 32.59
C LEU A 628 -1.29 -19.91 33.32
N LEU A 629 -2.43 -20.27 32.72
CA LEU A 629 -3.75 -19.97 33.27
C LEU A 629 -4.06 -20.86 34.48
N LEU A 630 -3.76 -22.17 34.40
CA LEU A 630 -4.00 -23.12 35.49
C LEU A 630 -3.17 -22.82 36.73
N GLU A 631 -1.88 -22.54 36.57
CA GLU A 631 -0.97 -22.22 37.69
C GLU A 631 -1.40 -20.91 38.38
N THR A 632 -1.76 -19.90 37.59
CA THR A 632 -2.26 -18.63 38.14
C THR A 632 -3.60 -18.83 38.85
N LEU A 633 -4.51 -19.61 38.26
CA LEU A 633 -5.81 -19.93 38.87
C LEU A 633 -5.63 -20.64 40.20
N ALA A 634 -4.72 -21.61 40.29
CA ALA A 634 -4.43 -22.35 41.52
C ALA A 634 -3.97 -21.41 42.65
N LEU A 635 -3.10 -20.44 42.36
CA LEU A 635 -2.65 -19.45 43.34
C LEU A 635 -3.78 -18.54 43.85
N PHE A 636 -4.71 -18.14 42.98
CA PHE A 636 -5.90 -17.38 43.37
C PHE A 636 -6.90 -18.23 44.17
N GLU A 637 -7.13 -19.48 43.79
CA GLU A 637 -8.05 -20.39 44.49
C GLU A 637 -7.50 -20.78 45.88
N ALA A 638 -6.19 -20.93 46.02
CA ALA A 638 -5.50 -21.20 47.28
C ALA A 638 -5.37 -19.97 48.20
N GLY A 639 -5.48 -18.75 47.64
CA GLY A 639 -5.29 -17.50 48.39
C GLY A 639 -3.82 -17.22 48.73
N GLU A 640 -2.89 -17.71 47.92
CA GLU A 640 -1.45 -17.62 48.15
C GLU A 640 -0.81 -16.37 47.52
N LEU A 641 -1.59 -15.54 46.81
CA LEU A 641 -1.10 -14.30 46.21
C LEU A 641 -1.05 -13.16 47.24
N PRO A 642 -0.01 -12.31 47.19
CA PRO A 642 0.07 -11.09 47.98
C PRO A 642 -1.16 -10.19 47.84
N GLU A 643 -1.50 -9.46 48.91
CA GLU A 643 -2.64 -8.55 48.91
C GLU A 643 -2.49 -7.45 47.84
N GLU A 644 -1.26 -7.00 47.59
CA GLU A 644 -0.96 -6.01 46.55
C GLU A 644 -1.30 -6.49 45.13
N ILE A 645 -1.27 -7.80 44.89
CA ILE A 645 -1.66 -8.40 43.61
C ILE A 645 -3.18 -8.50 43.52
N THR A 646 -3.82 -9.04 44.56
CA THR A 646 -5.28 -9.24 44.56
C THR A 646 -6.04 -7.91 44.50
N GLN A 647 -5.52 -6.85 45.13
CA GLN A 647 -6.08 -5.50 45.05
C GLN A 647 -6.12 -4.93 43.62
N ARG A 648 -5.28 -5.43 42.68
CA ARG A 648 -5.31 -5.00 41.27
C ARG A 648 -6.61 -5.35 40.54
N PHE A 649 -7.35 -6.33 41.05
CA PHE A 649 -8.59 -6.83 40.46
C PHE A 649 -9.85 -6.24 41.13
N THR A 650 -9.71 -5.17 41.91
CA THR A 650 -10.85 -4.48 42.56
C THR A 650 -11.87 -3.98 41.52
N TYR A 651 -11.41 -3.53 40.37
CA TYR A 651 -12.24 -3.20 39.20
C TYR A 651 -11.73 -4.01 38.01
N LEU A 652 -12.60 -4.81 37.40
CA LEU A 652 -12.24 -5.70 36.30
C LEU A 652 -13.05 -5.35 35.05
N LEU A 653 -12.33 -5.04 33.97
CA LEU A 653 -12.90 -4.85 32.64
C LEU A 653 -12.50 -6.04 31.76
N VAL A 654 -13.45 -6.68 31.10
CA VAL A 654 -13.19 -7.83 30.21
C VAL A 654 -13.79 -7.57 28.84
N ASP A 655 -12.95 -7.51 27.82
CA ASP A 655 -13.33 -7.37 26.40
C ASP A 655 -13.51 -8.74 25.73
N GLU A 656 -14.24 -8.74 24.61
CA GLU A 656 -14.56 -9.92 23.80
C GLU A 656 -14.98 -11.16 24.63
N PHE A 657 -15.83 -10.92 25.64
CA PHE A 657 -16.25 -11.94 26.61
C PHE A 657 -16.87 -13.19 25.97
N GLN A 658 -17.40 -13.10 24.74
CA GLN A 658 -17.94 -14.24 23.98
C GLN A 658 -16.90 -15.30 23.57
N ASP A 659 -15.61 -14.98 23.56
CA ASP A 659 -14.55 -15.88 23.09
C ASP A 659 -13.79 -16.56 24.23
N ILE A 660 -14.19 -16.35 25.48
CA ILE A 660 -13.54 -17.00 26.61
C ILE A 660 -13.96 -18.47 26.70
N ASP A 661 -12.98 -19.32 26.99
CA ASP A 661 -13.21 -20.73 27.31
C ASP A 661 -13.62 -20.93 28.78
N ALA A 662 -13.83 -22.19 29.18
CA ALA A 662 -14.23 -22.54 30.54
C ALA A 662 -13.16 -22.22 31.59
N LEU A 663 -11.86 -22.34 31.26
CA LEU A 663 -10.76 -22.07 32.16
C LEU A 663 -10.61 -20.56 32.41
N GLN A 664 -10.65 -19.76 31.35
CA GLN A 664 -10.67 -18.31 31.41
C GLN A 664 -11.89 -17.79 32.16
N TYR A 665 -13.07 -18.39 31.96
CA TYR A 665 -14.26 -18.06 32.75
C TYR A 665 -14.03 -18.32 34.25
N ARG A 666 -13.48 -19.48 34.64
CA ARG A 666 -13.12 -19.77 36.04
C ARG A 666 -12.12 -18.75 36.60
N LEU A 667 -11.16 -18.33 35.80
CA LEU A 667 -10.18 -17.32 36.16
C LEU A 667 -10.82 -15.94 36.39
N VAL A 668 -11.73 -15.50 35.50
CA VAL A 668 -12.54 -14.30 35.73
C VAL A 668 -13.33 -14.42 37.03
N ARG A 669 -13.95 -15.57 37.30
CA ARG A 669 -14.69 -15.80 38.56
C ARG A 669 -13.77 -15.72 39.78
N ALA A 670 -12.57 -16.30 39.71
CA ALA A 670 -11.57 -16.20 40.76
C ALA A 670 -11.13 -14.75 41.00
N TRP A 671 -10.83 -13.99 39.94
CA TRP A 671 -10.48 -12.57 40.01
C TRP A 671 -11.61 -11.69 40.54
N THR A 672 -12.87 -12.10 40.35
CA THR A 672 -14.02 -11.35 40.86
C THR A 672 -14.28 -11.56 42.35
N LYS A 673 -13.58 -12.50 43.03
CA LYS A 673 -13.70 -12.68 44.48
C LYS A 673 -13.13 -11.45 45.20
N GLY A 674 -14.02 -10.61 45.75
CA GLY A 674 -13.65 -9.33 46.38
C GLY A 674 -13.63 -8.12 45.43
N CYS A 675 -14.04 -8.31 44.16
CA CYS A 675 -14.16 -7.23 43.18
C CYS A 675 -15.36 -6.33 43.48
N LYS A 676 -15.19 -5.01 43.33
CA LYS A 676 -16.26 -4.01 43.47
C LYS A 676 -17.11 -3.85 42.21
N SER A 677 -16.51 -4.07 41.04
CA SER A 677 -17.17 -3.86 39.74
C SER A 677 -16.57 -4.77 38.67
N LEU A 678 -17.38 -5.70 38.16
CA LEU A 678 -17.12 -6.43 36.92
C LEU A 678 -17.83 -5.72 35.74
N PHE A 679 -17.09 -5.45 34.67
CA PHE A 679 -17.64 -4.94 33.42
C PHE A 679 -17.21 -5.84 32.26
N ALA A 680 -18.12 -6.69 31.79
CA ALA A 680 -17.90 -7.59 30.66
C ALA A 680 -18.55 -7.01 29.40
N ILE A 681 -17.82 -6.94 28.30
CA ILE A 681 -18.33 -6.46 27.01
C ILE A 681 -18.00 -7.45 25.90
N GLY A 682 -18.89 -7.61 24.93
CA GLY A 682 -18.72 -8.57 23.85
C GLY A 682 -19.95 -8.72 22.97
N ASP A 683 -19.88 -9.64 22.03
CA ASP A 683 -20.95 -9.97 21.09
C ASP A 683 -21.05 -11.49 20.87
N PRO A 684 -22.09 -12.17 21.38
CA PRO A 684 -22.31 -13.60 21.16
C PRO A 684 -22.28 -14.00 19.67
N ASP A 685 -22.74 -13.13 18.77
CA ASP A 685 -22.75 -13.39 17.32
C ASP A 685 -21.36 -13.32 16.67
N GLN A 686 -20.36 -12.84 17.40
CA GLN A 686 -18.96 -12.86 16.96
C GLN A 686 -18.15 -13.96 17.64
N SER A 687 -18.74 -14.83 18.46
CA SER A 687 -18.01 -15.98 19.02
C SER A 687 -17.61 -16.91 17.87
N ILE A 688 -16.31 -17.06 17.58
CA ILE A 688 -15.81 -17.81 16.41
C ILE A 688 -14.63 -18.73 16.75
N TYR A 689 -14.32 -18.90 18.03
CA TYR A 689 -13.24 -19.75 18.52
C TYR A 689 -13.78 -20.99 19.24
N GLY A 690 -14.93 -21.53 18.80
CA GLY A 690 -15.53 -22.71 19.42
C GLY A 690 -14.64 -23.94 19.31
N PHE A 691 -13.84 -24.03 18.24
CA PHE A 691 -12.79 -25.04 18.10
C PHE A 691 -11.66 -24.94 19.13
N ARG A 692 -11.46 -23.78 19.79
CA ARG A 692 -10.56 -23.57 20.93
C ARG A 692 -11.26 -23.72 22.29
N GLY A 693 -12.57 -24.01 22.31
CA GLY A 693 -13.33 -24.19 23.54
C GLY A 693 -14.13 -22.96 23.99
N ALA A 694 -14.16 -21.89 23.19
CA ALA A 694 -15.02 -20.74 23.46
C ALA A 694 -16.51 -21.12 23.39
N ASP A 695 -17.32 -20.47 24.22
CA ASP A 695 -18.75 -20.77 24.31
C ASP A 695 -19.60 -19.50 24.12
N ALA A 696 -20.45 -19.53 23.10
CA ALA A 696 -21.38 -18.43 22.79
C ALA A 696 -22.40 -18.17 23.92
N ALA A 697 -22.65 -19.15 24.79
CA ALA A 697 -23.54 -19.04 25.95
C ALA A 697 -22.86 -18.41 27.19
N CYS A 698 -21.63 -17.89 27.08
CA CYS A 698 -20.91 -17.33 28.23
C CYS A 698 -21.67 -16.18 28.94
N PHE A 699 -22.38 -15.34 28.20
CA PHE A 699 -23.18 -14.25 28.76
C PHE A 699 -24.40 -14.77 29.50
N ASP A 700 -25.02 -15.84 29.00
CA ASP A 700 -26.16 -16.48 29.64
C ASP A 700 -25.70 -17.14 30.95
N ARG A 701 -24.57 -17.86 30.94
CA ARG A 701 -23.94 -18.40 32.16
C ARG A 701 -23.59 -17.32 33.18
N LEU A 702 -23.04 -16.18 32.74
CA LEU A 702 -22.73 -15.07 33.63
C LEU A 702 -23.99 -14.49 34.29
N ALA A 703 -25.11 -14.44 33.56
CA ALA A 703 -26.39 -13.98 34.08
C ALA A 703 -26.98 -14.97 35.10
N GLU A 704 -26.79 -16.28 34.90
CA GLU A 704 -27.17 -17.32 35.86
C GLU A 704 -26.30 -17.26 37.15
N ASP A 705 -24.99 -17.07 37.00
CA ASP A 705 -24.01 -17.09 38.10
C ASP A 705 -23.96 -15.79 38.94
N ILE A 706 -24.50 -14.68 38.43
CA ILE A 706 -24.51 -13.37 39.12
C ILE A 706 -25.95 -12.84 39.22
N PRO A 707 -26.67 -13.14 40.31
CA PRO A 707 -27.98 -12.55 40.58
C PRO A 707 -27.88 -11.02 40.65
N GLY A 708 -28.62 -10.32 39.80
CA GLY A 708 -28.59 -8.85 39.69
C GLY A 708 -27.66 -8.29 38.62
N LEU A 709 -27.12 -9.12 37.72
CA LEU A 709 -26.35 -8.69 36.55
C LEU A 709 -27.14 -7.66 35.72
N ARG A 710 -26.55 -6.47 35.50
CA ARG A 710 -27.12 -5.44 34.64
C ARG A 710 -26.73 -5.70 33.18
N VAL A 711 -27.69 -6.03 32.33
CA VAL A 711 -27.46 -6.20 30.88
C VAL A 711 -27.81 -4.93 30.10
N VAL A 712 -26.88 -4.43 29.28
CA VAL A 712 -27.06 -3.29 28.37
C VAL A 712 -26.78 -3.74 26.94
N ARG A 713 -27.66 -3.40 25.99
CA ARG A 713 -27.48 -3.73 24.56
C ARG A 713 -27.17 -2.47 23.75
N LEU A 714 -26.12 -2.50 22.94
CA LEU A 714 -25.77 -1.41 22.00
C LEU A 714 -26.28 -1.75 20.60
N THR A 715 -27.07 -0.86 20.00
CA THR A 715 -27.73 -1.10 18.70
C THR A 715 -27.25 -0.17 17.58
N GLN A 716 -26.66 0.99 17.90
CA GLN A 716 -26.19 1.95 16.90
C GLN A 716 -24.85 1.49 16.31
N ASN A 717 -24.80 1.21 15.01
CA ASN A 717 -23.59 0.81 14.27
C ASN A 717 -22.99 2.03 13.55
N TYR A 718 -21.71 2.31 13.84
CA TYR A 718 -20.96 3.44 13.27
C TYR A 718 -19.99 3.03 12.16
N ARG A 719 -19.85 1.72 11.89
CA ARG A 719 -18.83 1.15 11.01
C ARG A 719 -19.31 0.95 9.59
N SER A 720 -20.45 0.29 9.41
CA SER A 720 -20.88 -0.31 8.14
C SER A 720 -22.07 0.43 7.58
N THR A 721 -22.16 0.46 6.25
CA THR A 721 -23.30 1.04 5.52
C THR A 721 -24.57 0.19 5.73
N PRO A 722 -25.76 0.78 5.51
CA PRO A 722 -27.03 0.05 5.52
C PRO A 722 -27.03 -1.19 4.62
N GLU A 723 -26.36 -1.15 3.46
CA GLU A 723 -26.31 -2.22 2.47
C GLU A 723 -25.53 -3.44 3.00
N VAL A 724 -24.40 -3.20 3.67
CA VAL A 724 -23.61 -4.26 4.30
C VAL A 724 -24.40 -4.89 5.46
N LEU A 725 -25.02 -4.09 6.31
CA LEU A 725 -25.85 -4.59 7.42
C LEU A 725 -27.09 -5.34 6.92
N GLY A 726 -27.67 -4.90 5.81
CA GLY A 726 -28.79 -5.56 5.12
C GLY A 726 -28.45 -6.95 4.59
N CYS A 727 -27.16 -7.25 4.35
CA CYS A 727 -26.68 -8.60 4.07
C CYS A 727 -26.33 -9.38 5.35
N ALA A 728 -25.71 -8.72 6.34
CA ALA A 728 -25.22 -9.38 7.55
C ALA A 728 -26.33 -9.89 8.47
N LEU A 729 -27.34 -9.06 8.75
CA LEU A 729 -28.38 -9.35 9.74
C LEU A 729 -29.30 -10.53 9.36
N PRO A 730 -29.77 -10.66 8.10
CA PRO A 730 -30.59 -11.81 7.70
C PRO A 730 -29.85 -13.14 7.80
N VAL A 731 -28.55 -13.14 7.48
CA VAL A 731 -27.73 -14.34 7.62
C VAL A 731 -27.68 -14.74 9.09
N ILE A 732 -27.10 -13.91 9.98
CA ILE A 732 -26.94 -14.27 11.40
C ILE A 732 -28.28 -14.55 12.11
N GLY A 733 -29.39 -13.98 11.64
CA GLY A 733 -30.74 -14.24 12.16
C GLY A 733 -31.21 -15.70 12.07
N HIS A 734 -30.55 -16.54 11.27
CA HIS A 734 -30.81 -17.99 11.23
C HIS A 734 -30.22 -18.75 12.42
N ASN A 735 -29.31 -18.14 13.19
CA ASN A 735 -28.79 -18.74 14.41
C ASN A 735 -29.78 -18.58 15.58
N PRO A 736 -29.77 -19.51 16.56
CA PRO A 736 -30.59 -19.38 17.77
C PRO A 736 -30.32 -18.09 18.56
N GLY A 737 -31.38 -17.50 19.13
CA GLY A 737 -31.29 -16.35 20.02
C GLY A 737 -32.41 -15.32 19.81
N GLY A 738 -32.36 -14.22 20.57
CA GLY A 738 -33.29 -13.10 20.39
C GLY A 738 -33.06 -12.31 19.09
N ALA A 739 -34.01 -11.44 18.73
CA ALA A 739 -33.91 -10.60 17.53
C ALA A 739 -32.61 -9.78 17.50
N ARG A 740 -31.91 -9.79 16.36
CA ARG A 740 -30.68 -9.02 16.12
C ARG A 740 -31.03 -7.68 15.49
N SER A 741 -30.54 -6.59 16.07
CA SER A 741 -30.82 -5.24 15.58
C SER A 741 -29.57 -4.38 15.59
N LEU A 742 -29.12 -3.96 14.41
CA LEU A 742 -28.08 -2.96 14.22
C LEU A 742 -28.62 -1.82 13.36
N LEU A 743 -28.63 -0.61 13.90
CA LEU A 743 -29.10 0.59 13.25
C LEU A 743 -27.89 1.32 12.63
N PRO A 744 -27.80 1.45 11.29
CA PRO A 744 -26.69 2.13 10.66
C PRO A 744 -26.72 3.63 10.96
N ASN A 745 -25.60 4.18 11.41
CA ASN A 745 -25.38 5.62 11.57
C ASN A 745 -24.61 6.24 10.39
N ARG A 746 -24.26 5.43 9.38
CA ARG A 746 -23.66 5.87 8.11
C ARG A 746 -24.74 6.13 7.07
N GLY A 747 -24.43 6.99 6.10
CA GLY A 747 -25.25 7.13 4.89
C GLY A 747 -25.26 5.84 4.05
N SER A 748 -26.20 5.77 3.11
CA SER A 748 -26.27 4.69 2.10
C SER A 748 -24.97 4.65 1.28
N GLY A 749 -24.47 3.43 1.04
CA GLY A 749 -23.24 3.16 0.31
C GLY A 749 -23.48 2.41 -1.01
N ALA A 750 -22.42 1.81 -1.55
CA ALA A 750 -22.51 0.97 -2.74
C ALA A 750 -23.27 -0.33 -2.42
N PRO A 751 -24.07 -0.86 -3.36
CA PRO A 751 -24.70 -2.16 -3.18
C PRO A 751 -23.63 -3.25 -3.04
N VAL A 752 -23.88 -4.23 -2.18
CA VAL A 752 -23.00 -5.39 -2.05
C VAL A 752 -22.96 -6.12 -3.39
N ARG A 753 -21.77 -6.48 -3.87
CA ARG A 753 -21.59 -7.18 -5.15
C ARG A 753 -21.37 -8.66 -4.90
N LEU A 754 -22.03 -9.47 -5.71
CA LEU A 754 -21.83 -10.91 -5.76
C LEU A 754 -21.23 -11.28 -7.12
N ALA A 755 -20.00 -11.79 -7.12
CA ALA A 755 -19.27 -12.12 -8.33
C ALA A 755 -18.96 -13.62 -8.43
N GLN A 756 -19.46 -14.26 -9.49
CA GLN A 756 -19.17 -15.65 -9.79
C GLN A 756 -17.91 -15.75 -10.66
N ALA A 757 -16.97 -16.59 -10.24
CA ALA A 757 -15.77 -16.92 -10.99
C ALA A 757 -15.83 -18.34 -11.57
N ALA A 758 -15.20 -18.55 -12.74
CA ALA A 758 -15.13 -19.87 -13.37
C ALA A 758 -14.17 -20.84 -12.66
N SER A 759 -13.16 -20.31 -11.95
CA SER A 759 -12.16 -21.06 -11.21
C SER A 759 -11.53 -20.19 -10.13
N SER A 760 -10.80 -20.78 -9.18
CA SER A 760 -10.05 -20.03 -8.15
C SER A 760 -9.00 -19.09 -8.75
N LEU A 761 -8.38 -19.46 -9.87
CA LEU A 761 -7.47 -18.56 -10.58
C LEU A 761 -8.21 -17.38 -11.22
N ALA A 762 -9.38 -17.62 -11.82
CA ALA A 762 -10.21 -16.55 -12.37
C ALA A 762 -10.73 -15.59 -11.27
N GLU A 763 -11.03 -16.12 -10.08
CA GLU A 763 -11.34 -15.33 -8.89
C GLU A 763 -10.17 -14.42 -8.50
N GLY A 764 -8.95 -14.97 -8.39
CA GLY A 764 -7.75 -14.19 -8.07
C GLY A 764 -7.45 -13.08 -9.09
N ILE A 765 -7.58 -13.38 -10.40
CA ILE A 765 -7.41 -12.39 -11.47
C ILE A 765 -8.47 -11.29 -11.38
N PHE A 766 -9.72 -11.65 -11.12
CA PHE A 766 -10.80 -10.69 -10.95
C PHE A 766 -10.54 -9.75 -9.78
N ILE A 767 -10.14 -10.29 -8.63
CA ILE A 767 -9.81 -9.50 -7.43
C ILE A 767 -8.68 -8.53 -7.73
N ALA A 768 -7.58 -8.99 -8.35
CA ALA A 768 -6.44 -8.13 -8.67
C ALA A 768 -6.83 -6.97 -9.62
N LYS A 769 -7.63 -7.25 -10.66
CA LYS A 769 -8.15 -6.23 -11.58
C LYS A 769 -9.12 -5.25 -10.90
N GLU A 770 -9.98 -5.76 -10.02
CA GLU A 770 -10.92 -4.94 -9.28
C GLU A 770 -10.19 -4.03 -8.29
N ILE A 771 -9.11 -4.51 -7.65
CA ILE A 771 -8.23 -3.68 -6.83
C ILE A 771 -7.58 -2.57 -7.66
N ASN A 772 -7.02 -2.90 -8.84
CA ASN A 772 -6.47 -1.89 -9.77
C ASN A 772 -7.52 -0.80 -10.09
N ARG A 773 -8.76 -1.22 -10.36
CA ARG A 773 -9.88 -0.31 -10.59
C ARG A 773 -10.22 0.55 -9.37
N MET A 774 -10.26 -0.05 -8.17
CA MET A 774 -10.58 0.65 -6.91
C MET A 774 -9.54 1.69 -6.54
N VAL A 775 -8.26 1.47 -6.85
CA VAL A 775 -7.21 2.47 -6.64
C VAL A 775 -7.19 3.54 -7.73
N GLY A 776 -8.10 3.47 -8.73
CA GLY A 776 -8.26 4.46 -9.79
C GLY A 776 -7.27 4.30 -10.95
N GLY A 777 -6.85 3.07 -11.25
CA GLY A 777 -5.83 2.76 -12.24
C GLY A 777 -4.40 2.92 -11.70
N MET A 778 -3.54 1.97 -12.00
CA MET A 778 -2.11 1.98 -11.68
C MET A 778 -1.26 2.71 -12.73
N ASP A 779 -1.84 3.01 -13.91
CA ASP A 779 -1.17 3.76 -14.98
C ASP A 779 -2.14 4.72 -15.72
N MET A 780 -1.57 5.55 -16.61
CA MET A 780 -2.31 6.55 -17.41
C MET A 780 -3.35 5.94 -18.37
N LEU A 781 -3.17 4.69 -18.81
CA LEU A 781 -4.11 4.02 -19.73
C LEU A 781 -5.33 3.50 -18.97
N ASP A 782 -5.12 2.98 -17.76
CA ASP A 782 -6.15 2.49 -16.87
C ASP A 782 -6.96 3.63 -16.24
N ALA A 783 -6.31 4.75 -15.87
CA ALA A 783 -6.98 5.88 -15.22
C ALA A 783 -8.02 6.59 -16.11
N GLY A 784 -7.76 6.69 -17.42
CA GLY A 784 -8.69 7.32 -18.38
C GLY A 784 -9.99 6.54 -18.63
N GLY A 785 -10.08 5.27 -18.20
CA GLY A 785 -11.29 4.45 -18.34
C GLY A 785 -12.26 4.48 -17.15
N VAL A 786 -11.85 5.06 -16.02
CA VAL A 786 -12.58 4.98 -14.73
C VAL A 786 -13.44 6.22 -14.45
N THR A 787 -13.37 7.25 -15.30
CA THR A 787 -13.98 8.60 -15.10
C THR A 787 -15.52 8.65 -15.08
N GLY A 788 -16.22 7.50 -15.19
CA GLY A 788 -17.66 7.45 -15.41
C GLY A 788 -18.58 7.11 -14.23
N ASP A 789 -18.05 6.73 -13.05
CA ASP A 789 -18.87 6.25 -11.92
C ASP A 789 -18.58 7.04 -10.61
N GLU A 790 -19.51 7.92 -10.24
CA GLU A 790 -19.41 8.81 -9.06
C GLU A 790 -19.29 8.08 -7.71
N ARG A 791 -19.51 6.76 -7.68
CA ARG A 791 -19.52 5.96 -6.45
C ARG A 791 -18.13 5.55 -5.97
N ILE A 792 -17.08 5.75 -6.76
CA ILE A 792 -15.74 5.21 -6.47
C ILE A 792 -14.76 6.35 -6.25
N GLN A 793 -14.56 6.70 -4.98
CA GLN A 793 -13.36 7.45 -4.60
C GLN A 793 -12.13 6.53 -4.74
N PRO A 794 -11.02 6.98 -5.33
CA PRO A 794 -9.79 6.19 -5.42
C PRO A 794 -9.34 5.76 -4.03
N ARG A 795 -9.29 4.45 -3.79
CA ARG A 795 -8.86 3.89 -2.51
C ARG A 795 -7.33 3.76 -2.45
N SER A 796 -6.77 3.82 -1.26
CA SER A 796 -5.39 3.35 -1.03
C SER A 796 -5.38 1.82 -1.00
N PHE A 797 -4.24 1.18 -1.30
CA PHE A 797 -4.09 -0.27 -1.12
C PHE A 797 -4.37 -0.71 0.33
N SER A 798 -4.00 0.11 1.33
CA SER A 798 -4.29 -0.13 2.74
C SER A 798 -5.77 -0.05 3.12
N ASP A 799 -6.62 0.54 2.28
CA ASP A 799 -8.06 0.61 2.51
C ASP A 799 -8.77 -0.70 2.06
N ILE A 800 -8.03 -1.69 1.56
CA ILE A 800 -8.55 -2.92 0.96
C ILE A 800 -8.05 -4.15 1.71
N ALA A 801 -8.97 -5.04 2.07
CA ALA A 801 -8.65 -6.36 2.59
C ALA A 801 -9.26 -7.50 1.77
N ILE A 802 -8.56 -8.63 1.72
CA ILE A 802 -9.00 -9.88 1.11
C ILE A 802 -9.11 -10.94 2.22
N LEU A 803 -10.34 -11.37 2.48
CA LEU A 803 -10.68 -12.34 3.52
C LEU A 803 -10.94 -13.71 2.91
N TYR A 804 -10.38 -14.75 3.50
CA TYR A 804 -10.57 -16.15 3.09
C TYR A 804 -10.76 -17.08 4.29
N ARG A 805 -11.25 -18.31 4.06
CA ARG A 805 -11.49 -19.26 5.16
C ARG A 805 -10.22 -19.99 5.60
N THR A 806 -9.32 -20.30 4.67
CA THR A 806 -8.09 -21.07 4.93
C THR A 806 -6.87 -20.46 4.22
N HIS A 807 -5.68 -20.58 4.82
CA HIS A 807 -4.44 -20.06 4.23
C HIS A 807 -4.09 -20.66 2.85
N ARG A 808 -4.63 -21.85 2.50
CA ARG A 808 -4.45 -22.45 1.16
C ARG A 808 -4.98 -21.57 0.02
N GLN A 809 -5.95 -20.70 0.31
CA GLN A 809 -6.49 -19.76 -0.67
C GLN A 809 -5.53 -18.58 -0.92
N ALA A 810 -4.64 -18.28 0.03
CA ALA A 810 -3.71 -17.16 -0.05
C ALA A 810 -2.72 -17.33 -1.21
N ASP A 811 -2.18 -18.54 -1.44
CA ASP A 811 -1.15 -18.79 -2.47
C ASP A 811 -1.55 -18.29 -3.87
N ILE A 812 -2.80 -18.57 -4.29
CA ILE A 812 -3.31 -18.14 -5.61
C ILE A 812 -3.51 -16.61 -5.64
N LEU A 813 -3.99 -16.04 -4.54
CA LEU A 813 -4.20 -14.60 -4.40
C LEU A 813 -2.85 -13.85 -4.42
N GLU A 814 -1.88 -14.31 -3.64
CA GLU A 814 -0.50 -13.81 -3.62
C GLU A 814 0.09 -13.82 -5.03
N TYR A 815 -0.01 -14.95 -5.75
CA TYR A 815 0.46 -15.05 -7.13
C TYR A 815 -0.18 -13.99 -8.05
N CYS A 816 -1.51 -13.81 -7.98
CA CYS A 816 -2.21 -12.84 -8.83
C CYS A 816 -1.82 -11.39 -8.50
N LEU A 817 -1.71 -11.04 -7.22
CA LEU A 817 -1.32 -9.70 -6.78
C LEU A 817 0.14 -9.40 -7.16
N GLN A 818 1.04 -10.38 -7.01
CA GLN A 818 2.42 -10.26 -7.45
C GLN A 818 2.53 -10.00 -8.95
N LYS A 819 1.72 -10.69 -9.77
CA LYS A 819 1.71 -10.50 -11.23
C LYS A 819 1.23 -9.12 -11.65
N GLU A 820 0.26 -8.55 -10.95
CA GLU A 820 -0.24 -7.20 -11.20
C GLU A 820 0.59 -6.10 -10.52
N ASN A 821 1.63 -6.46 -9.75
CA ASN A 821 2.45 -5.55 -8.94
C ASN A 821 1.70 -4.83 -7.82
N ILE A 822 0.63 -5.43 -7.32
CA ILE A 822 -0.11 -4.89 -6.19
C ILE A 822 0.66 -5.18 -4.89
N PRO A 823 1.01 -4.17 -4.07
CA PRO A 823 1.64 -4.38 -2.78
C PRO A 823 0.65 -5.04 -1.83
N TYR A 824 1.11 -6.09 -1.12
CA TYR A 824 0.25 -6.81 -0.19
C TYR A 824 1.00 -7.35 1.03
N THR A 825 0.26 -7.56 2.11
CA THR A 825 0.70 -8.21 3.35
C THR A 825 -0.22 -9.39 3.65
N VAL A 826 0.33 -10.42 4.29
CA VAL A 826 -0.41 -11.61 4.71
C VAL A 826 -0.40 -11.65 6.24
N ALA A 827 -1.58 -11.66 6.85
CA ALA A 827 -1.73 -11.84 8.29
C ALA A 827 -2.03 -13.31 8.62
N GLY A 828 -1.35 -13.84 9.63
CA GLY A 828 -1.63 -15.15 10.21
C GLY A 828 -0.38 -16.01 10.43
N ARG A 829 -0.59 -17.12 11.17
CA ARG A 829 0.43 -18.14 11.41
C ARG A 829 0.44 -19.11 10.23
N ASP A 830 1.37 -18.90 9.31
CA ASP A 830 1.62 -19.81 8.20
C ASP A 830 2.39 -21.06 8.66
N SER A 831 2.32 -22.15 7.88
CA SER A 831 2.98 -23.42 8.20
C SER A 831 4.51 -23.33 8.28
N PHE A 832 5.13 -22.27 7.74
CA PHE A 832 6.58 -22.09 7.74
C PHE A 832 7.18 -21.99 9.15
N LEU A 833 6.39 -21.59 10.17
CA LEU A 833 6.86 -21.51 11.56
C LEU A 833 7.27 -22.89 12.11
N SER A 834 6.66 -23.96 11.60
CA SER A 834 6.96 -25.33 12.01
C SER A 834 8.24 -25.91 11.37
N GLU A 835 8.81 -25.22 10.38
CA GLU A 835 9.96 -25.72 9.62
C GLU A 835 11.23 -25.76 10.48
N PRO A 836 12.07 -26.81 10.38
CA PRO A 836 13.25 -26.98 11.22
C PRO A 836 14.19 -25.78 11.27
N ALA A 837 14.45 -25.16 10.12
CA ALA A 837 15.34 -24.01 10.02
C ALA A 837 14.79 -22.76 10.75
N VAL A 838 13.47 -22.57 10.72
CA VAL A 838 12.79 -21.46 11.39
C VAL A 838 12.76 -21.67 12.90
N ARG A 839 12.45 -22.90 13.34
CA ARG A 839 12.50 -23.29 14.75
C ARG A 839 13.91 -23.16 15.33
N ALA A 840 14.93 -23.52 14.56
CA ALA A 840 16.32 -23.34 14.95
C ALA A 840 16.67 -21.87 15.18
N ALA A 841 16.27 -20.98 14.26
CA ALA A 841 16.49 -19.54 14.39
C ALA A 841 15.79 -18.95 15.62
N ILE A 842 14.50 -19.28 15.80
CA ILE A 842 13.69 -18.81 16.93
C ILE A 842 14.30 -19.28 18.26
N GLY A 843 14.64 -20.57 18.37
CA GLY A 843 15.25 -21.12 19.57
C GLY A 843 16.61 -20.47 19.89
N PHE A 844 17.42 -20.21 18.86
CA PHE A 844 18.71 -19.55 18.99
C PHE A 844 18.57 -18.14 19.57
N PHE A 845 17.72 -17.30 18.98
CA PHE A 845 17.53 -15.93 19.46
C PHE A 845 16.75 -15.85 20.78
N ARG A 846 15.86 -16.80 21.10
CA ARG A 846 15.22 -16.90 22.42
C ARG A 846 16.26 -17.10 23.52
N PHE A 847 17.16 -18.06 23.36
CA PHE A 847 18.22 -18.31 24.34
C PHE A 847 19.13 -17.08 24.52
N LEU A 848 19.50 -16.39 23.44
CA LEU A 848 20.34 -15.19 23.53
C LEU A 848 19.69 -14.06 24.34
N LEU A 849 18.36 -13.91 24.26
CA LEU A 849 17.62 -12.90 25.03
C LEU A 849 17.24 -13.37 26.44
N ALA A 850 17.11 -14.68 26.64
CA ALA A 850 16.77 -15.31 27.92
C ALA A 850 17.67 -16.55 28.16
N PRO A 851 18.89 -16.36 28.71
CA PRO A 851 19.86 -17.45 28.88
C PRO A 851 19.41 -18.61 29.77
N GLY A 852 18.35 -18.41 30.56
CA GLY A 852 17.70 -19.49 31.31
C GLY A 852 16.88 -20.46 30.46
N ASP A 853 16.56 -20.12 29.20
CA ASP A 853 15.81 -20.98 28.28
C ASP A 853 16.73 -21.98 27.56
N THR A 854 17.22 -22.96 28.32
CA THR A 854 18.10 -24.02 27.83
C THR A 854 17.39 -24.99 26.88
N HIS A 855 16.06 -25.08 26.94
CA HIS A 855 15.26 -25.90 26.03
C HIS A 855 15.23 -25.33 24.60
N SER A 856 15.02 -24.01 24.46
CA SER A 856 15.14 -23.32 23.18
C SER A 856 16.54 -23.47 22.58
N LEU A 857 17.58 -23.42 23.42
CA LEU A 857 18.96 -23.69 22.98
C LEU A 857 19.12 -25.13 22.48
N GLN A 858 18.61 -26.13 23.21
CA GLN A 858 18.68 -27.52 22.77
C GLN A 858 18.05 -27.69 21.38
N THR A 859 16.86 -27.11 21.17
CA THR A 859 16.17 -27.13 19.87
C THR A 859 17.02 -26.49 18.76
N ALA A 860 17.64 -25.35 19.05
CA ALA A 860 18.51 -24.66 18.09
C ALA A 860 19.74 -25.49 17.69
N LEU A 861 20.34 -26.21 18.64
CA LEU A 861 21.52 -27.04 18.40
C LEU A 861 21.19 -28.27 17.57
N GLU A 862 20.09 -28.95 17.87
CA GLU A 862 19.65 -30.15 17.15
C GLU A 862 19.25 -29.82 15.70
N LEU A 863 18.50 -28.73 15.50
CA LEU A 863 17.94 -28.38 14.19
C LEU A 863 18.86 -27.49 13.34
N GLY A 864 19.65 -26.62 13.96
CA GLY A 864 20.50 -25.64 13.27
C GLY A 864 21.94 -26.10 13.01
N TRP A 865 22.50 -26.90 13.91
CA TRP A 865 23.90 -27.36 13.84
C TRP A 865 24.04 -28.90 13.77
N ALA A 866 22.92 -29.62 13.68
CA ALA A 866 22.88 -31.08 13.63
C ALA A 866 23.63 -31.75 14.81
N CYS A 867 23.62 -31.13 16.00
CA CYS A 867 24.10 -31.75 17.22
C CYS A 867 23.26 -33.00 17.53
N SER A 868 23.89 -34.09 17.98
CA SER A 868 23.13 -35.21 18.53
C SER A 868 22.37 -34.78 19.79
N PRO A 869 21.27 -35.46 20.19
CA PRO A 869 20.54 -35.12 21.41
C PRO A 869 21.44 -35.08 22.65
N GLN A 870 22.44 -35.99 22.75
CA GLN A 870 23.39 -35.99 23.86
C GLN A 870 24.31 -34.77 23.83
N GLN A 871 24.77 -34.35 22.64
CA GLN A 871 25.59 -33.14 22.49
C GLN A 871 24.80 -31.88 22.83
N ALA A 872 23.56 -31.79 22.34
CA ALA A 872 22.68 -30.65 22.57
C ALA A 872 22.36 -30.49 24.07
N VAL A 873 22.03 -31.59 24.77
CA VAL A 873 21.82 -31.60 26.23
C VAL A 873 23.09 -31.22 26.98
N ARG A 874 24.26 -31.74 26.58
CA ARG A 874 25.54 -31.42 27.26
C ARG A 874 25.86 -29.92 27.15
N LEU A 875 25.70 -29.33 25.97
CA LEU A 875 25.99 -27.92 25.74
C LEU A 875 24.93 -27.01 26.38
N SER A 876 23.64 -27.36 26.31
CA SER A 876 22.60 -26.56 26.96
C SER A 876 22.69 -26.62 28.49
N ALA A 877 23.05 -27.78 29.06
CA ALA A 877 23.27 -27.93 30.50
C ALA A 877 24.42 -27.07 31.03
N PHE A 878 25.45 -26.79 30.20
CA PHE A 878 26.54 -25.88 30.58
C PHE A 878 26.03 -24.46 30.90
N PHE A 879 24.98 -24.01 30.21
CA PHE A 879 24.35 -22.70 30.41
C PHE A 879 23.22 -22.73 31.45
N SER A 880 22.91 -23.89 32.04
CA SER A 880 21.85 -24.02 33.04
C SER A 880 22.10 -23.13 34.26
N GLY A 881 21.08 -22.40 34.70
CA GLY A 881 21.17 -21.44 35.81
C GLY A 881 21.91 -20.14 35.50
N CYS A 882 22.37 -19.91 34.27
CA CYS A 882 22.96 -18.64 33.87
C CYS A 882 21.88 -17.56 33.70
N SER A 883 22.06 -16.41 34.37
CA SER A 883 21.18 -15.24 34.21
C SER A 883 21.67 -14.26 33.14
N ALA A 884 22.96 -14.29 32.78
CA ALA A 884 23.55 -13.38 31.80
C ALA A 884 24.76 -14.02 31.08
N LEU A 885 24.87 -13.73 29.78
CA LEU A 885 25.98 -14.14 28.92
C LEU A 885 27.08 -13.07 28.99
N HIS A 886 28.30 -13.46 29.36
CA HIS A 886 29.44 -12.55 29.54
C HIS A 886 30.74 -13.20 29.04
N GLU A 887 31.76 -12.40 28.72
CA GLU A 887 32.98 -12.88 28.03
C GLU A 887 33.67 -14.08 28.72
N ASN A 888 33.81 -14.08 30.05
CA ASN A 888 34.41 -15.20 30.77
C ASN A 888 33.64 -16.52 30.62
N LEU A 889 32.32 -16.46 30.41
CA LEU A 889 31.50 -17.64 30.18
C LEU A 889 31.75 -18.21 28.78
N TRP A 890 31.93 -17.35 27.78
CA TRP A 890 32.24 -17.74 26.41
C TRP A 890 33.62 -18.39 26.30
N ASP A 891 34.63 -17.83 26.96
CA ASP A 891 35.97 -18.41 26.96
C ASP A 891 35.97 -19.83 27.58
N LYS A 892 35.18 -20.03 28.64
CA LYS A 892 34.96 -21.37 29.24
C LYS A 892 34.21 -22.31 28.29
N ALA A 893 33.17 -21.84 27.63
CA ALA A 893 32.40 -22.64 26.68
C ALA A 893 33.26 -23.10 25.49
N GLU A 894 34.09 -22.21 24.93
CA GLU A 894 35.01 -22.54 23.83
C GLU A 894 36.09 -23.54 24.26
N ALA A 895 36.55 -23.47 25.51
CA ALA A 895 37.50 -24.42 26.07
C ALA A 895 36.89 -25.80 26.36
N GLU A 896 35.64 -25.85 26.83
CA GLU A 896 34.91 -27.08 27.18
C GLU A 896 34.39 -27.82 25.93
N PHE A 897 34.09 -27.10 24.85
CA PHE A 897 33.51 -27.63 23.61
C PHE A 897 34.34 -27.32 22.35
N PRO A 898 35.59 -27.81 22.24
CA PRO A 898 36.45 -27.57 21.08
C PRO A 898 36.08 -28.36 19.82
N GLU A 899 35.23 -29.38 19.93
CA GLU A 899 34.82 -30.27 18.84
C GLU A 899 33.65 -29.73 17.99
N LEU A 900 33.66 -30.03 16.68
CA LEU A 900 32.50 -29.79 15.81
C LEU A 900 31.42 -30.85 16.06
N PRO A 901 30.11 -30.51 15.94
CA PRO A 901 29.57 -29.19 15.56
C PRO A 901 29.43 -28.19 16.72
N MET A 902 29.63 -28.60 17.98
CA MET A 902 29.42 -27.76 19.18
C MET A 902 30.27 -26.48 19.19
N ARG A 903 31.54 -26.56 18.78
CA ARG A 903 32.42 -25.38 18.65
C ARG A 903 31.84 -24.31 17.72
N ALA A 904 31.28 -24.73 16.58
CA ALA A 904 30.68 -23.80 15.63
C ALA A 904 29.43 -23.11 16.23
N ALA A 905 28.63 -23.86 17.00
CA ALA A 905 27.48 -23.31 17.71
C ALA A 905 27.91 -22.30 18.80
N VAL A 906 28.94 -22.61 19.60
CA VAL A 906 29.47 -21.67 20.62
C VAL A 906 29.99 -20.39 19.97
N CYS A 907 30.76 -20.50 18.88
CA CYS A 907 31.25 -19.32 18.16
C CYS A 907 30.10 -18.46 17.62
N ALA A 908 29.05 -19.08 17.08
CA ALA A 908 27.86 -18.37 16.62
C ALA A 908 27.12 -17.68 17.78
N LEU A 909 26.89 -18.39 18.90
CA LEU A 909 26.24 -17.83 20.09
C LEU A 909 27.00 -16.61 20.62
N ARG A 910 28.33 -16.69 20.75
CA ARG A 910 29.19 -15.56 21.15
C ARG A 910 29.02 -14.39 20.19
N LYS A 911 29.18 -14.63 18.87
CA LYS A 911 29.07 -13.61 17.82
C LYS A 911 27.74 -12.86 17.87
N PHE A 912 26.62 -13.57 17.94
CA PHE A 912 25.29 -12.94 17.92
C PHE A 912 24.87 -12.36 19.28
N SER A 913 25.39 -12.87 20.41
CA SER A 913 25.09 -12.32 21.74
C SER A 913 25.46 -10.82 21.87
N GLN A 914 26.47 -10.38 21.12
CA GLN A 914 26.96 -9.00 21.14
C GLN A 914 26.01 -8.01 20.43
N CYS A 915 25.15 -8.49 19.53
CA CYS A 915 24.29 -7.63 18.69
C CYS A 915 22.79 -7.96 18.73
N ALA A 916 22.38 -9.10 19.30
CA ALA A 916 21.00 -9.60 19.27
C ALA A 916 19.95 -8.62 19.82
N ALA A 917 20.31 -7.76 20.77
CA ALA A 917 19.40 -6.79 21.38
C ALA A 917 19.37 -5.42 20.68
N GLN A 918 20.35 -5.11 19.84
CA GLN A 918 20.56 -3.75 19.30
C GLN A 918 20.30 -3.64 17.79
N GLU A 919 20.50 -4.74 17.05
CA GLU A 919 20.28 -4.77 15.60
C GLU A 919 18.84 -5.10 15.21
N SER A 920 18.44 -4.71 14.00
CA SER A 920 17.13 -5.04 13.44
C SER A 920 16.96 -6.56 13.29
N PRO A 921 15.79 -7.12 13.65
CA PRO A 921 15.53 -8.57 13.57
C PRO A 921 15.75 -9.18 12.18
N ALA A 922 15.33 -8.49 11.12
CA ALA A 922 15.47 -8.96 9.75
C ALA A 922 16.94 -9.18 9.36
N ARG A 923 17.82 -8.19 9.62
CA ARG A 923 19.27 -8.31 9.35
C ARG A 923 19.94 -9.40 10.17
N LEU A 924 19.54 -9.56 11.44
CA LEU A 924 20.06 -10.62 12.30
C LEU A 924 19.71 -12.00 11.75
N LEU A 925 18.46 -12.19 11.31
CA LEU A 925 17.99 -13.45 10.72
C LEU A 925 18.64 -13.73 9.35
N GLU A 926 18.88 -12.73 8.52
CA GLU A 926 19.61 -12.88 7.26
C GLU A 926 21.03 -13.36 7.49
N ARG A 927 21.77 -12.70 8.39
CA ARG A 927 23.14 -13.11 8.76
C ARG A 927 23.16 -14.51 9.38
N TRP A 928 22.22 -14.80 10.27
CA TRP A 928 22.12 -16.10 10.92
C TRP A 928 21.82 -17.21 9.90
N ARG A 929 20.89 -16.96 8.97
CA ARG A 929 20.54 -17.89 7.90
C ARG A 929 21.77 -18.25 7.07
N ASP A 930 22.58 -17.25 6.72
CA ASP A 930 23.75 -17.45 5.88
C ASP A 930 24.87 -18.17 6.66
N ASP A 931 25.14 -17.77 7.91
CA ASP A 931 26.14 -18.39 8.79
C ASP A 931 25.80 -19.86 9.17
N ALA A 932 24.51 -20.16 9.35
CA ALA A 932 24.02 -21.49 9.72
C ALA A 932 23.80 -22.42 8.50
N GLY A 933 24.14 -21.97 7.28
CA GLY A 933 24.09 -22.79 6.07
C GLY A 933 22.69 -22.93 5.44
N PHE A 934 21.77 -22.00 5.70
CA PHE A 934 20.40 -22.01 5.19
C PHE A 934 20.13 -20.97 4.07
N ALA A 935 21.14 -20.57 3.30
CA ALA A 935 21.10 -19.46 2.32
C ALA A 935 20.07 -19.57 1.17
N GLY A 936 19.26 -20.64 1.10
CA GLY A 936 18.15 -20.82 0.14
C GLY A 936 16.80 -21.20 0.77
N SER A 937 16.68 -21.10 2.10
CA SER A 937 15.46 -21.52 2.82
C SER A 937 14.32 -20.52 2.62
N GLU A 938 13.32 -20.90 1.82
CA GLU A 938 12.07 -20.13 1.65
C GLU A 938 11.33 -19.90 2.99
N PRO A 939 11.22 -20.89 3.90
CA PRO A 939 10.63 -20.67 5.23
C PRO A 939 11.33 -19.58 6.05
N LEU A 940 12.66 -19.54 6.04
CA LEU A 940 13.40 -18.47 6.72
C LEU A 940 13.20 -17.12 6.03
N GLN A 941 13.07 -17.10 4.70
CA GLN A 941 12.73 -15.86 4.01
C GLN A 941 11.35 -15.32 4.42
N LYS A 942 10.37 -16.21 4.67
CA LYS A 942 9.06 -15.84 5.23
C LYS A 942 9.20 -15.27 6.65
N LEU A 943 10.03 -15.90 7.51
CA LEU A 943 10.34 -15.37 8.84
C LEU A 943 11.02 -13.98 8.79
N ILE A 944 11.97 -13.78 7.87
CA ILE A 944 12.61 -12.48 7.64
C ILE A 944 11.56 -11.45 7.20
N GLY A 945 10.64 -11.82 6.31
CA GLY A 945 9.52 -10.98 5.89
C GLY A 945 8.57 -10.60 7.03
N THR A 946 8.41 -11.47 8.04
CA THR A 946 7.70 -11.13 9.29
C THR A 946 8.52 -10.19 10.17
N ALA A 947 9.83 -10.42 10.27
CA ALA A 947 10.75 -9.63 11.07
C ALA A 947 10.80 -8.14 10.68
N LEU A 948 10.43 -7.79 9.46
CA LEU A 948 10.32 -6.40 8.97
C LEU A 948 9.28 -5.56 9.74
N PHE A 949 8.27 -6.19 10.34
CA PHE A 949 7.20 -5.49 11.09
C PHE A 949 7.55 -5.27 12.57
N HIS A 950 8.75 -5.67 13.00
CA HIS A 950 9.17 -5.62 14.39
C HIS A 950 10.43 -4.77 14.57
N ARG A 951 10.38 -3.89 15.57
CA ARG A 951 11.48 -2.97 15.89
C ARG A 951 12.74 -3.69 16.37
N ASP A 952 12.57 -4.74 17.18
CA ASP A 952 13.63 -5.45 17.87
C ASP A 952 13.28 -6.94 18.03
N MET A 953 14.29 -7.76 18.36
CA MET A 953 14.15 -9.22 18.38
C MET A 953 13.20 -9.68 19.49
N HIS A 954 13.12 -8.93 20.60
CA HIS A 954 12.20 -9.22 21.68
C HIS A 954 10.75 -9.06 21.23
N SER A 955 10.44 -7.99 20.49
CA SER A 955 9.12 -7.75 19.91
C SER A 955 8.72 -8.86 18.93
N LEU A 956 9.63 -9.29 18.04
CA LEU A 956 9.38 -10.39 17.11
C LEU A 956 9.05 -11.69 17.84
N LEU A 957 9.93 -12.11 18.77
CA LEU A 957 9.76 -13.38 19.49
C LEU A 957 8.50 -13.38 20.37
N ASN A 958 8.17 -12.25 21.00
CA ASN A 958 6.92 -12.11 21.74
C ASN A 958 5.70 -12.23 20.82
N ALA A 959 5.72 -11.62 19.64
CA ALA A 959 4.63 -11.75 18.67
C ALA A 959 4.45 -13.19 18.18
N LEU A 960 5.55 -13.89 17.87
CA LEU A 960 5.51 -15.30 17.46
C LEU A 960 5.06 -16.25 18.58
N THR A 961 5.32 -15.91 19.84
CA THR A 961 4.95 -16.74 20.99
C THR A 961 3.53 -16.41 21.44
N LEU A 962 3.28 -15.17 21.87
CA LEU A 962 2.05 -14.73 22.53
C LEU A 962 1.07 -13.99 21.59
N GLY A 963 1.44 -13.72 20.33
CA GLY A 963 0.59 -12.99 19.39
C GLY A 963 -0.48 -13.87 18.74
N GLU A 964 -1.63 -13.25 18.44
CA GLU A 964 -2.71 -13.85 17.65
C GLU A 964 -2.44 -13.74 16.15
N GLU A 965 -3.26 -14.39 15.31
CA GLU A 965 -3.07 -14.40 13.84
C GLU A 965 -2.92 -12.99 13.24
N ALA A 966 -3.73 -12.03 13.70
CA ALA A 966 -3.69 -10.65 13.22
C ALA A 966 -2.43 -9.87 13.63
N ASP A 967 -1.71 -10.35 14.65
CA ASP A 967 -0.48 -9.73 15.17
C ASP A 967 0.76 -10.16 14.37
N ILE A 968 0.64 -11.22 13.57
CA ILE A 968 1.73 -11.79 12.77
C ILE A 968 1.50 -11.39 11.32
N LEU A 969 2.21 -10.35 10.90
CA LEU A 969 2.19 -9.86 9.52
C LEU A 969 3.43 -10.34 8.79
N ARG A 970 3.24 -10.79 7.56
CA ARG A 970 4.30 -11.11 6.62
C ARG A 970 4.18 -10.24 5.39
N ALA A 971 5.30 -9.68 4.94
CA ALA A 971 5.36 -8.99 3.68
C ALA A 971 5.25 -10.02 2.54
N GLY A 972 4.43 -9.73 1.54
CA GLY A 972 4.33 -10.57 0.35
C GLY A 972 5.62 -10.65 -0.47
N ARG A 973 6.55 -9.72 -0.23
CA ARG A 973 7.84 -9.59 -0.89
C ARG A 973 8.94 -9.44 0.16
N LYS A 974 10.20 -9.41 -0.26
CA LYS A 974 11.34 -9.07 0.61
C LYS A 974 11.15 -7.70 1.30
N ASN A 975 10.29 -6.87 0.68
CA ASN A 975 9.95 -5.46 0.87
C ASN A 975 8.93 -5.05 1.96
N TYR A 976 9.18 -4.09 2.88
CA TYR A 976 8.07 -3.41 3.57
C TYR A 976 7.52 -2.25 2.71
N ALA A 977 6.27 -2.37 2.24
CA ALA A 977 5.55 -1.28 1.60
C ALA A 977 4.59 -0.64 2.61
N ALA A 978 4.76 0.64 2.93
CA ALA A 978 3.70 1.42 3.55
C ALA A 978 2.49 1.43 2.59
N GLY A 979 1.27 1.18 3.09
CA GLY A 979 0.08 1.15 2.22
C GLY A 979 -0.01 -0.08 1.29
N ALA A 980 -0.46 -1.22 1.83
CA ALA A 980 -0.58 -2.48 1.09
C ALA A 980 -1.94 -3.18 1.32
N VAL A 981 -2.39 -3.99 0.36
CA VAL A 981 -3.60 -4.80 0.48
C VAL A 981 -3.39 -5.87 1.55
N THR A 982 -4.32 -6.02 2.49
CA THR A 982 -4.15 -7.00 3.57
C THR A 982 -4.90 -8.29 3.28
N LEU A 983 -4.18 -9.41 3.22
CA LEU A 983 -4.70 -10.77 3.08
C LEU A 983 -4.78 -11.41 4.46
N MET A 984 -5.92 -12.01 4.82
CA MET A 984 -6.07 -12.68 6.11
C MET A 984 -7.20 -13.70 6.12
N THR A 985 -7.18 -14.58 7.12
CA THR A 985 -8.31 -15.47 7.38
C THR A 985 -9.50 -14.68 7.94
N LEU A 986 -10.71 -15.22 7.83
CA LEU A 986 -11.90 -14.69 8.49
C LEU A 986 -11.72 -14.57 10.01
N HIS A 987 -10.96 -15.49 10.63
CA HIS A 987 -10.61 -15.43 12.05
C HIS A 987 -9.65 -14.27 12.35
N GLY A 988 -8.58 -14.15 11.57
CA GLY A 988 -7.60 -13.05 11.68
C GLY A 988 -8.21 -11.67 11.44
N ALA A 989 -9.35 -11.58 10.75
CA ALA A 989 -10.05 -10.32 10.54
C ALA A 989 -10.83 -9.81 11.77
N LYS A 990 -11.00 -10.63 12.80
CA LYS A 990 -11.75 -10.25 14.00
C LYS A 990 -11.13 -9.00 14.66
N GLY A 991 -11.99 -8.08 15.10
CA GLY A 991 -11.57 -6.79 15.66
C GLY A 991 -11.17 -5.73 14.62
N LEU A 992 -10.84 -6.12 13.39
CA LEU A 992 -10.43 -5.19 12.33
C LEU A 992 -11.62 -4.61 11.56
N GLU A 993 -11.35 -3.61 10.72
CA GLU A 993 -12.30 -3.00 9.79
C GLU A 993 -11.58 -2.38 8.59
N PHE A 994 -12.21 -2.47 7.42
CA PHE A 994 -11.64 -1.98 6.17
C PHE A 994 -12.70 -1.23 5.35
N PRO A 995 -12.34 -0.11 4.68
CA PRO A 995 -13.22 0.56 3.73
C PRO A 995 -13.79 -0.39 2.66
N ALA A 996 -12.94 -1.23 2.06
CA ALA A 996 -13.36 -2.26 1.10
C ALA A 996 -12.90 -3.65 1.52
N VAL A 997 -13.79 -4.64 1.37
CA VAL A 997 -13.52 -6.05 1.70
C VAL A 997 -13.92 -6.95 0.53
N PHE A 998 -12.99 -7.81 0.13
CA PHE A 998 -13.28 -8.99 -0.67
C PHE A 998 -13.43 -10.19 0.25
N LEU A 999 -14.55 -10.91 0.19
CA LEU A 999 -14.72 -12.18 0.88
C LEU A 999 -14.69 -13.31 -0.15
N CYS A 1000 -13.60 -14.07 -0.14
CA CYS A 1000 -13.22 -15.00 -1.19
C CYS A 1000 -13.57 -16.45 -0.87
N GLY A 1001 -13.96 -17.19 -1.90
CA GLY A 1001 -14.31 -18.60 -1.74
C GLY A 1001 -15.56 -18.83 -0.89
N ALA A 1002 -16.61 -18.02 -1.08
CA ALA A 1002 -17.93 -18.26 -0.49
C ALA A 1002 -18.64 -19.43 -1.19
N CYS A 1003 -18.02 -20.61 -1.18
CA CYS A 1003 -18.45 -21.82 -1.87
C CYS A 1003 -18.80 -22.92 -0.89
N LYS A 1004 -19.66 -23.84 -1.34
CA LYS A 1004 -19.92 -25.08 -0.61
C LYS A 1004 -18.63 -25.87 -0.36
N GLY A 1005 -18.49 -26.45 0.83
CA GLY A 1005 -17.29 -27.17 1.28
C GLY A 1005 -16.13 -26.28 1.74
N THR A 1006 -16.11 -24.99 1.37
CA THR A 1006 -15.12 -24.00 1.86
C THR A 1006 -15.71 -23.14 2.96
N LEU A 1007 -16.90 -22.59 2.75
CA LEU A 1007 -17.63 -21.81 3.75
C LEU A 1007 -19.13 -22.14 3.63
N PRO A 1008 -19.68 -23.05 4.45
CA PRO A 1008 -19.07 -23.68 5.61
C PRO A 1008 -17.97 -24.69 5.24
N LEU A 1009 -16.93 -24.78 6.09
CA LEU A 1009 -15.84 -25.73 5.91
C LEU A 1009 -16.29 -27.16 6.23
N GLU A 1010 -16.26 -28.05 5.24
CA GLU A 1010 -16.60 -29.47 5.42
C GLU A 1010 -15.32 -30.31 5.49
N MET A 1011 -15.18 -31.14 6.52
CA MET A 1011 -14.06 -32.10 6.65
C MET A 1011 -14.59 -33.53 6.70
N SER A 1012 -13.84 -34.48 6.13
CA SER A 1012 -14.22 -35.89 6.05
C SER A 1012 -14.50 -36.54 7.42
N GLU A 1013 -13.89 -36.03 8.49
CA GLU A 1013 -13.99 -36.58 9.86
C GLU A 1013 -14.99 -35.81 10.77
N ARG A 1014 -15.51 -34.64 10.36
CA ARG A 1014 -16.36 -33.79 11.22
C ARG A 1014 -17.34 -32.96 10.40
N ALA A 1015 -18.64 -33.10 10.71
CA ALA A 1015 -19.68 -32.22 10.16
C ALA A 1015 -19.44 -30.77 10.61
N ALA A 1016 -19.66 -29.83 9.68
CA ALA A 1016 -19.52 -28.40 9.97
C ALA A 1016 -20.54 -27.96 11.03
N ASP A 1017 -20.10 -27.23 12.05
CA ASP A 1017 -21.01 -26.47 12.90
C ASP A 1017 -21.52 -25.27 12.09
N LEU A 1018 -22.72 -25.42 11.53
CA LEU A 1018 -23.32 -24.39 10.70
C LEU A 1018 -23.53 -23.07 11.46
N ALA A 1019 -23.79 -23.11 12.78
CA ALA A 1019 -23.98 -21.90 13.56
C ALA A 1019 -22.66 -21.16 13.80
N GLU A 1020 -21.56 -21.88 14.02
CA GLU A 1020 -20.21 -21.28 14.10
C GLU A 1020 -19.73 -20.74 12.75
N GLU A 1021 -19.85 -21.52 11.67
CA GLU A 1021 -19.44 -21.06 10.33
C GLU A 1021 -20.28 -19.87 9.84
N ARG A 1022 -21.55 -19.77 10.27
CA ARG A 1022 -22.38 -18.59 10.00
C ARG A 1022 -21.94 -17.36 10.80
N ARG A 1023 -21.54 -17.51 12.07
CA ARG A 1023 -20.92 -16.42 12.86
C ARG A 1023 -19.63 -15.94 12.18
N LEU A 1024 -18.84 -16.87 11.63
CA LEU A 1024 -17.62 -16.54 10.90
C LEU A 1024 -17.91 -15.75 9.61
N PHE A 1025 -18.91 -16.16 8.83
CA PHE A 1025 -19.34 -15.40 7.65
C PHE A 1025 -19.89 -14.01 8.02
N TYR A 1026 -20.68 -13.92 9.10
CA TYR A 1026 -21.16 -12.66 9.66
C TYR A 1026 -20.02 -11.72 10.07
N VAL A 1027 -18.98 -12.25 10.74
CA VAL A 1027 -17.77 -11.49 11.07
C VAL A 1027 -17.13 -10.93 9.81
N GLY A 1028 -16.94 -11.75 8.77
CA GLY A 1028 -16.38 -11.35 7.48
C GLY A 1028 -17.13 -10.21 6.81
N ILE A 1029 -18.46 -10.32 6.69
CA ILE A 1029 -19.33 -9.29 6.12
C ILE A 1029 -19.19 -7.97 6.90
N THR A 1030 -19.21 -8.05 8.23
CA THR A 1030 -19.21 -6.86 9.11
C THR A 1030 -17.82 -6.24 9.33
N ARG A 1031 -16.78 -6.73 8.62
CA ARG A 1031 -15.49 -6.03 8.51
C ARG A 1031 -15.55 -4.89 7.50
N ALA A 1032 -16.45 -4.96 6.52
CA ALA A 1032 -16.62 -3.96 5.48
C ALA A 1032 -17.28 -2.70 6.04
N ARG A 1033 -16.70 -1.54 5.73
CA ARG A 1033 -17.28 -0.22 6.07
C ARG A 1033 -18.15 0.32 4.95
N ASP A 1034 -17.61 0.37 3.73
CA ASP A 1034 -18.24 1.04 2.59
C ASP A 1034 -18.61 0.08 1.47
N GLU A 1035 -17.75 -0.89 1.17
CA GLU A 1035 -17.89 -1.76 0.01
C GLU A 1035 -17.54 -3.21 0.36
N LEU A 1036 -18.40 -4.13 -0.06
CA LEU A 1036 -18.25 -5.56 0.13
C LEU A 1036 -18.45 -6.26 -1.21
N ILE A 1037 -17.47 -7.08 -1.59
CA ILE A 1037 -17.53 -7.94 -2.77
C ILE A 1037 -17.39 -9.39 -2.30
N LEU A 1038 -18.46 -10.16 -2.51
CA LEU A 1038 -18.49 -11.59 -2.25
C LEU A 1038 -18.12 -12.34 -3.53
N THR A 1039 -17.13 -13.22 -3.47
CA THR A 1039 -16.69 -14.01 -4.63
C THR A 1039 -16.79 -15.51 -4.34
N TYR A 1040 -17.17 -16.27 -5.36
CA TYR A 1040 -17.25 -17.73 -5.27
C TYR A 1040 -16.91 -18.40 -6.61
N PRO A 1041 -15.92 -19.31 -6.65
CA PRO A 1041 -15.74 -20.24 -7.75
C PRO A 1041 -16.64 -21.48 -7.60
N GLY A 1042 -17.41 -21.84 -8.63
CA GLY A 1042 -18.19 -23.08 -8.63
C GLY A 1042 -19.53 -22.99 -7.88
N GLU A 1043 -19.86 -23.98 -7.04
CA GLU A 1043 -21.15 -24.08 -6.32
C GLU A 1043 -21.19 -23.08 -5.15
N PRO A 1044 -22.21 -22.18 -5.09
CA PRO A 1044 -22.28 -21.14 -4.08
C PRO A 1044 -22.49 -21.72 -2.67
N SER A 1045 -21.97 -21.02 -1.67
CA SER A 1045 -22.26 -21.31 -0.26
C SER A 1045 -23.77 -21.24 0.03
N PRO A 1046 -24.30 -22.12 0.88
CA PRO A 1046 -25.69 -22.02 1.36
C PRO A 1046 -25.97 -20.68 2.05
N PHE A 1047 -24.98 -20.05 2.68
CA PHE A 1047 -25.14 -18.75 3.34
C PHE A 1047 -25.43 -17.61 2.36
N LEU A 1048 -25.06 -17.75 1.08
CA LEU A 1048 -25.40 -16.76 0.06
C LEU A 1048 -26.91 -16.74 -0.24
N ALA A 1049 -27.60 -17.86 -0.08
CA ALA A 1049 -29.06 -17.95 -0.26
C ALA A 1049 -29.84 -17.31 0.91
N GLU A 1050 -29.19 -17.12 2.06
CA GLU A 1050 -29.77 -16.45 3.24
C GLU A 1050 -29.74 -14.92 3.10
N ILE A 1051 -29.00 -14.38 2.11
CA ILE A 1051 -28.96 -12.96 1.80
C ILE A 1051 -30.17 -12.59 0.92
N PRO A 1052 -30.94 -11.53 1.25
CA PRO A 1052 -32.07 -11.11 0.43
C PRO A 1052 -31.65 -10.76 -1.01
N SER A 1053 -32.38 -11.25 -2.01
CA SER A 1053 -32.05 -11.06 -3.44
C SER A 1053 -31.95 -9.60 -3.88
N GLY A 1054 -32.69 -8.70 -3.22
CA GLY A 1054 -32.63 -7.25 -3.46
C GLY A 1054 -31.47 -6.53 -2.76
N ALA A 1055 -30.73 -7.21 -1.88
CA ALA A 1055 -29.61 -6.61 -1.12
C ALA A 1055 -28.26 -6.71 -1.86
N VAL A 1056 -28.18 -7.54 -2.90
CA VAL A 1056 -26.94 -7.78 -3.67
C VAL A 1056 -27.14 -7.47 -5.16
N THR A 1057 -26.05 -7.08 -5.81
CA THR A 1057 -25.97 -6.94 -7.27
C THR A 1057 -25.09 -8.04 -7.85
N SER A 1058 -25.67 -8.89 -8.70
CA SER A 1058 -24.93 -9.99 -9.34
C SER A 1058 -24.17 -9.50 -10.57
N GLY A 1059 -22.90 -9.89 -10.68
CA GLY A 1059 -22.05 -9.65 -11.85
C GLY A 1059 -21.15 -10.86 -12.16
N GLY A 1060 -20.76 -11.02 -13.42
CA GLY A 1060 -19.78 -12.05 -13.80
C GLY A 1060 -18.35 -11.55 -13.61
N ALA A 1061 -17.44 -12.41 -13.15
CA ALA A 1061 -16.00 -12.13 -13.08
C ALA A 1061 -15.29 -12.17 -14.45
N ALA A 1062 -16.01 -12.48 -15.54
CA ALA A 1062 -15.46 -12.58 -16.88
C ALA A 1062 -15.32 -11.18 -17.53
N PRO A 1063 -14.21 -10.87 -18.22
CA PRO A 1063 -14.13 -9.69 -19.05
C PRO A 1063 -15.13 -9.83 -20.19
N LYS A 1064 -16.19 -9.00 -20.21
CA LYS A 1064 -17.00 -8.81 -21.42
C LYS A 1064 -16.15 -8.05 -22.45
N LYS A 1065 -15.22 -8.74 -23.11
CA LYS A 1065 -14.83 -8.39 -24.47
C LYS A 1065 -15.74 -9.18 -25.38
N THR A 1066 -16.83 -8.57 -25.83
CA THR A 1066 -17.40 -8.94 -27.13
C THR A 1066 -16.31 -8.68 -28.15
N LEU A 1067 -15.62 -9.75 -28.56
CA LEU A 1067 -14.80 -9.69 -29.77
C LEU A 1067 -15.76 -9.32 -30.90
N PRO A 1068 -15.44 -8.31 -31.75
CA PRO A 1068 -16.21 -8.11 -32.96
C PRO A 1068 -16.17 -9.42 -33.75
N GLU A 1069 -17.33 -9.88 -34.21
CA GLU A 1069 -17.45 -11.03 -35.10
C GLU A 1069 -16.66 -10.74 -36.37
N GLY A 1070 -15.38 -11.11 -36.37
CA GLY A 1070 -14.54 -11.13 -37.54
C GLY A 1070 -14.77 -12.45 -38.25
N GLU A 1071 -15.46 -12.41 -39.39
CA GLU A 1071 -15.53 -13.52 -40.31
C GLU A 1071 -14.09 -13.87 -40.76
N GLN A 1072 -13.67 -15.09 -40.48
CA GLN A 1072 -12.38 -15.60 -40.94
C GLN A 1072 -12.42 -15.73 -42.46
N LEU A 1073 -11.84 -14.75 -43.18
CA LEU A 1073 -11.57 -14.89 -44.60
C LEU A 1073 -10.52 -15.97 -44.80
N SER A 1074 -10.98 -17.15 -45.24
CA SER A 1074 -10.14 -18.20 -45.81
C SER A 1074 -9.54 -17.72 -47.14
N LEU A 1075 -8.25 -17.41 -47.14
CA LEU A 1075 -7.42 -17.20 -48.33
C LEU A 1075 -6.25 -18.20 -48.20
N PHE A 1076 -6.20 -19.30 -48.96
CA PHE A 1076 -5.63 -19.34 -50.33
C PHE A 1076 -5.19 -18.01 -50.92
#